data_AF-A0A497QF32-F1
#
_entry.id   AF-A0A497QF32-F1
#
_cell.length_a   1.000
_cell.length_b   1.000
_cell.length_c   1.000
_cell.angle_alpha   90.00
_cell.angle_beta   90.00
_cell.angle_gamma   90.00
#
_symmetry.space_group_name_H-M   'P 1'
#
loop_
_entity.id
_entity.type
_entity.pdbx_description
1 polymer ?
#
loop_
_entity_poly.entity_id
_entity_poly.type
_entity_poly.pdbx_seq_one_letter_code
_entity_poly.pdbx_strand_id
1 'polypeptide(L)'
;MAETVSTLKSIFTQTTPQGERYEPVDRIAGLGGLFGVIAALLGVVTFILPDSLPAGTALELPFQAVQYLQDYPLSCYTTAAFLGLLAVGMLLQARASKKLGSLLESGYPSIMWIAAIVIFYAAYLVIGGASIDPNVIVLVRAYVSDMALAGWLVVVLWQLTVVMYTDASKSYVGLVAGLCNGFFWPVLALSGASSTFYGAAIIGAYALLMIGQVATMMFWWMPKEHIREFARSTDTAKFAFGISGFLTFLLGSAAVFDGAIQVLHGVPVWMPWSSYETYPHHIYVTAMDFYTPPWVVQAFILGLIFWLMLAPRLGSSDVSDIPIHEDILKGGLKWFTVFLGIVGVISTTYASTLMASMGETLAVFITIAPAAAMFLVGTAYAGANDVIVGLPLVFTSVFLMVTPYSMAGYVTIPWTIVIITQALLMVETKIRGHTMFAQTFLTVIATGVASLAFIAFMLGSFGRGPPAMWPANVWFPVHLFPDIPVEVQAPTIMTIVVMTLIIRNVSVVGYSTGAPSETAKIIGNITLVFAFMVTMFAGAKDITHQALTAASVVFMLYTISFVLVLSLNLNLGSRILKQGHELEGNLIRVAAAAGLVFGALVALYTLYIFSGFPSPIEIAGVITLLITLVVGLEILSLITWLSAGIRLGMLTGGFKFKR
;
A
#
# COMPACT_ATOMS: atom_id res chain seq x y z
N MET A 1 -21.52 4.11 24.77
CA MET A 1 -21.62 2.89 25.60
C MET A 1 -23.09 2.53 25.86
N ALA A 2 -23.94 3.44 26.34
CA ALA A 2 -25.39 3.19 26.51
C ALA A 2 -26.11 2.82 25.19
N GLU A 3 -25.81 3.52 24.10
CA GLU A 3 -26.36 3.25 22.76
C GLU A 3 -25.91 1.90 22.18
N THR A 4 -24.68 1.49 22.47
CA THR A 4 -24.15 0.17 22.10
C THR A 4 -24.89 -0.93 22.85
N VAL A 5 -25.06 -0.78 24.16
CA VAL A 5 -25.78 -1.75 25.00
C VAL A 5 -27.26 -1.84 24.63
N SER A 6 -27.91 -0.71 24.29
CA SER A 6 -29.29 -0.73 23.81
C SER A 6 -29.43 -1.43 22.45
N THR A 7 -28.45 -1.24 21.55
CA THR A 7 -28.40 -1.93 20.25
C THR A 7 -28.17 -3.44 20.42
N LEU A 8 -27.30 -3.85 21.36
CA LEU A 8 -27.11 -5.27 21.67
C LEU A 8 -28.40 -5.90 22.21
N LYS A 9 -29.07 -5.22 23.16
CA LYS A 9 -30.32 -5.69 23.75
C LYS A 9 -31.41 -5.84 22.70
N SER A 10 -31.57 -4.84 21.82
CA SER A 10 -32.56 -4.90 20.74
C SER A 10 -32.30 -6.06 19.77
N ILE A 11 -31.03 -6.33 19.42
CA ILE A 11 -30.66 -7.45 18.54
C ILE A 11 -31.12 -8.81 19.10
N PHE A 12 -30.89 -9.04 20.39
CA PHE A 12 -31.26 -10.30 21.03
C PHE A 12 -32.77 -10.44 21.29
N THR A 13 -33.44 -9.34 21.65
CA THR A 13 -34.88 -9.38 21.92
C THR A 13 -35.73 -9.21 20.66
N GLN A 14 -35.11 -8.84 19.53
CA GLN A 14 -35.77 -8.44 18.28
C GLN A 14 -36.85 -7.37 18.48
N THR A 15 -36.65 -6.50 19.47
CA THR A 15 -37.54 -5.40 19.79
C THR A 15 -36.77 -4.08 19.78
N THR A 16 -37.39 -3.03 19.28
CA THR A 16 -36.88 -1.66 19.40
C THR A 16 -36.74 -1.27 20.88
N PRO A 17 -36.00 -0.19 21.20
CA PRO A 17 -35.95 0.34 22.57
C PRO A 17 -37.33 0.67 23.16
N GLN A 18 -38.34 0.85 22.30
CA GLN A 18 -39.74 1.12 22.65
C GLN A 18 -40.60 -0.15 22.78
N GLY A 19 -40.04 -1.35 22.53
CA GLY A 19 -40.70 -2.64 22.69
C GLY A 19 -41.38 -3.20 21.44
N GLU A 20 -41.29 -2.52 20.29
CA GLU A 20 -41.91 -2.96 19.04
C GLU A 20 -41.03 -3.97 18.31
N ARG A 21 -41.61 -5.01 17.69
CA ARG A 21 -40.82 -5.96 16.89
C ARG A 21 -40.33 -5.29 15.61
N TYR A 22 -39.02 -5.36 15.35
CA TYR A 22 -38.44 -4.84 14.10
C TYR A 22 -38.13 -5.97 13.11
N GLU A 23 -38.06 -5.64 11.82
CA GLU A 23 -37.62 -6.58 10.78
C GLU A 23 -36.09 -6.58 10.66
N PRO A 24 -35.40 -7.72 10.89
CA PRO A 24 -33.95 -7.82 10.73
C PRO A 24 -33.54 -7.78 9.24
N VAL A 25 -32.26 -7.51 8.98
CA VAL A 25 -31.68 -7.59 7.63
C VAL A 25 -31.98 -8.97 7.02
N ASP A 26 -31.52 -10.04 7.67
CA ASP A 26 -31.90 -11.42 7.32
C ASP A 26 -31.60 -12.40 8.47
N ARG A 27 -32.61 -13.17 8.91
CA ARG A 27 -32.46 -14.10 10.04
C ARG A 27 -31.62 -15.33 9.68
N ILE A 28 -31.77 -15.84 8.46
CA ILE A 28 -31.11 -17.06 8.00
C ILE A 28 -29.64 -16.78 7.70
N ALA A 29 -29.33 -15.61 7.12
CA ALA A 29 -27.95 -15.18 6.92
C ALA A 29 -27.15 -15.09 8.23
N GLY A 30 -27.80 -14.66 9.32
CA GLY A 30 -27.17 -14.62 10.64
C GLY A 30 -26.73 -15.99 11.15
N LEU A 31 -27.44 -17.08 10.82
CA LEU A 31 -26.99 -18.44 11.14
C LEU A 31 -25.66 -18.80 10.47
N GLY A 32 -25.31 -18.13 9.37
CA GLY A 32 -23.99 -18.29 8.76
C GLY A 32 -22.84 -17.92 9.69
N GLY A 33 -23.03 -16.93 10.57
CA GLY A 33 -22.05 -16.59 11.60
C GLY A 33 -21.83 -17.70 12.63
N LEU A 34 -22.86 -18.51 12.94
CA LEU A 34 -22.72 -19.66 13.84
C LEU A 34 -21.77 -20.71 13.27
N PHE A 35 -21.86 -21.02 11.97
CA PHE A 35 -20.91 -21.92 11.31
C PHE A 35 -19.48 -21.36 11.36
N GLY A 36 -19.32 -20.04 11.21
CA GLY A 36 -18.04 -19.37 11.39
C GLY A 36 -17.48 -19.48 12.81
N VAL A 37 -18.33 -19.39 13.84
CA VAL A 37 -17.93 -19.62 15.25
C VAL A 37 -17.47 -21.07 15.45
N ILE A 38 -18.20 -22.06 14.92
CA ILE A 38 -17.81 -23.47 14.99
C ILE A 38 -16.48 -23.69 14.27
N ALA A 39 -16.26 -23.05 13.10
CA ALA A 39 -14.99 -23.10 12.39
C ALA A 39 -13.84 -22.51 13.23
N ALA A 40 -14.06 -21.36 13.89
CA ALA A 40 -13.07 -20.77 14.77
C ALA A 40 -12.70 -21.69 15.96
N LEU A 41 -13.71 -22.33 16.57
CA LEU A 41 -13.48 -23.33 17.64
C LEU A 41 -12.71 -24.53 17.12
N LEU A 42 -13.03 -25.03 15.92
CA LEU A 42 -12.29 -26.12 15.29
C LEU A 42 -10.81 -25.75 15.11
N GLY A 43 -10.49 -24.53 14.67
CA GLY A 43 -9.12 -24.06 14.54
C GLY A 43 -8.34 -24.01 15.86
N VAL A 44 -8.98 -23.62 16.96
CA VAL A 44 -8.38 -23.66 18.31
C VAL A 44 -8.18 -25.11 18.77
N VAL A 45 -9.16 -25.98 18.55
CA VAL A 45 -9.08 -27.40 18.93
C VAL A 45 -7.94 -28.09 18.18
N THR A 46 -7.80 -27.84 16.87
CA THR A 46 -6.75 -28.48 16.06
C THR A 46 -5.35 -28.00 16.42
N PHE A 47 -5.20 -26.78 16.94
CA PHE A 47 -3.91 -26.32 17.49
C PHE A 47 -3.49 -27.08 18.76
N ILE A 48 -4.45 -27.56 19.56
CA ILE A 48 -4.17 -28.30 20.80
C ILE A 48 -3.95 -29.80 20.52
N LEU A 49 -4.47 -30.31 19.40
CA LEU A 49 -4.34 -31.71 19.03
C LEU A 49 -2.91 -32.02 18.54
N PRO A 50 -2.21 -33.03 19.11
CA PRO A 50 -0.82 -33.32 18.77
C PRO A 50 -0.60 -33.82 17.33
N ASP A 51 -1.64 -34.38 16.70
CA ASP A 51 -1.57 -34.96 15.34
C ASP A 51 -2.16 -34.05 14.25
N SER A 52 -2.35 -32.75 14.54
CA SER A 52 -2.91 -31.79 13.59
C SER A 52 -2.17 -30.46 13.66
N LEU A 53 -2.02 -29.83 12.49
CA LEU A 53 -1.71 -28.42 12.40
C LEU A 53 -3.00 -27.59 12.56
N PRO A 54 -2.90 -26.31 12.95
CA PRO A 54 -4.07 -25.44 13.08
C PRO A 54 -4.82 -25.30 11.74
N ALA A 55 -6.15 -25.36 11.79
CA ALA A 55 -6.95 -25.52 10.57
C ALA A 55 -6.90 -24.27 9.67
N GLY A 56 -6.40 -24.43 8.45
CA GLY A 56 -6.30 -23.33 7.48
C GLY A 56 -4.96 -22.61 7.44
N THR A 57 -3.97 -22.98 8.27
CA THR A 57 -2.62 -22.36 8.19
C THR A 57 -1.92 -22.63 6.87
N ALA A 58 -2.15 -23.80 6.24
CA ALA A 58 -1.59 -24.13 4.94
C ALA A 58 -2.06 -23.21 3.79
N LEU A 59 -3.12 -22.42 3.98
CA LEU A 59 -3.55 -21.40 3.00
C LEU A 59 -2.67 -20.14 3.04
N GLU A 60 -2.11 -19.81 4.20
CA GLU A 60 -1.14 -18.72 4.37
C GLU A 60 0.31 -19.21 4.20
N LEU A 61 0.55 -20.48 4.53
CA LEU A 61 1.85 -21.14 4.57
C LEU A 61 1.85 -22.41 3.70
N PRO A 62 1.78 -22.33 2.36
CA PRO A 62 1.67 -23.50 1.49
C PRO A 62 2.77 -24.55 1.67
N PHE A 63 3.97 -24.18 2.13
CA PHE A 63 5.01 -25.17 2.45
C PHE A 63 4.56 -26.19 3.52
N GLN A 64 3.67 -25.80 4.45
CA GLN A 64 3.11 -26.70 5.47
C GLN A 64 2.21 -27.79 4.87
N ALA A 65 1.75 -27.63 3.62
CA ALA A 65 0.99 -28.67 2.93
C ALA A 65 1.81 -29.96 2.74
N VAL A 66 3.14 -29.89 2.73
CA VAL A 66 3.99 -31.10 2.74
C VAL A 66 3.84 -31.86 4.07
N GLN A 67 3.80 -31.13 5.19
CA GLN A 67 3.63 -31.69 6.53
C GLN A 67 2.25 -32.33 6.70
N TYR A 68 1.23 -31.84 5.99
CA TYR A 68 -0.09 -32.45 5.97
C TYR A 68 -0.06 -33.88 5.40
N LEU A 69 0.87 -34.20 4.50
CA LEU A 69 0.94 -35.51 3.86
C LEU A 69 1.75 -36.53 4.68
N GLN A 70 2.75 -36.05 5.43
CA GLN A 70 3.74 -36.89 6.10
C GLN A 70 3.55 -36.94 7.61
N ASP A 71 3.53 -35.76 8.25
CA ASP A 71 3.63 -35.63 9.70
C ASP A 71 2.27 -35.49 10.38
N TYR A 72 1.30 -34.84 9.71
CA TYR A 72 0.00 -34.47 10.28
C TYR A 72 -1.17 -34.75 9.32
N PRO A 73 -1.44 -36.01 8.95
CA PRO A 73 -2.48 -36.39 7.98
C PRO A 73 -3.90 -35.96 8.37
N LEU A 74 -4.19 -35.81 9.67
CA LEU A 74 -5.48 -35.32 10.14
C LEU A 74 -5.76 -33.86 9.70
N SER A 75 -4.70 -33.09 9.42
CA SER A 75 -4.77 -31.68 9.01
C SER A 75 -5.53 -31.46 7.70
N CYS A 76 -5.47 -32.44 6.78
CA CYS A 76 -6.26 -32.42 5.54
C CYS A 76 -7.76 -32.41 5.84
N TYR A 77 -8.22 -33.28 6.75
CA TYR A 77 -9.64 -33.38 7.10
C TYR A 77 -10.10 -32.19 7.93
N THR A 78 -9.31 -31.76 8.91
CA THR A 78 -9.68 -30.67 9.82
C THR A 78 -9.66 -29.32 9.10
N THR A 79 -8.69 -29.07 8.20
CA THR A 79 -8.67 -27.87 7.36
C THR A 79 -9.81 -27.88 6.34
N ALA A 80 -10.12 -29.02 5.71
CA ALA A 80 -11.27 -29.13 4.81
C ALA A 80 -12.60 -28.89 5.54
N ALA A 81 -12.77 -29.43 6.75
CA ALA A 81 -13.95 -29.18 7.58
C ALA A 81 -14.06 -27.71 7.99
N PHE A 82 -12.95 -27.09 8.38
CA PHE A 82 -12.88 -25.65 8.68
C PHE A 82 -13.35 -24.81 7.49
N LEU A 83 -12.79 -25.03 6.30
CA LEU A 83 -13.18 -24.32 5.08
C LEU A 83 -14.62 -24.63 4.68
N GLY A 84 -15.07 -25.87 4.79
CA GLY A 84 -16.45 -26.26 4.53
C GLY A 84 -17.44 -25.53 5.42
N LEU A 85 -17.16 -25.39 6.72
CA LEU A 85 -17.99 -24.62 7.65
C LEU A 85 -18.03 -23.14 7.28
N LEU A 86 -16.88 -22.54 6.94
CA LEU A 86 -16.82 -21.15 6.45
C LEU A 86 -17.60 -20.98 5.15
N ALA A 87 -17.52 -21.93 4.23
CA ALA A 87 -18.21 -21.89 2.95
C ALA A 87 -19.73 -22.01 3.11
N VAL A 88 -20.21 -22.93 3.96
CA VAL A 88 -21.63 -23.03 4.32
C VAL A 88 -22.11 -21.74 4.99
N GLY A 89 -21.33 -21.20 5.93
CA GLY A 89 -21.62 -19.93 6.57
C GLY A 89 -21.74 -18.78 5.56
N MET A 90 -20.80 -18.69 4.63
CA MET A 90 -20.79 -17.70 3.56
C MET A 90 -21.94 -17.89 2.58
N LEU A 91 -22.34 -19.12 2.24
CA LEU A 91 -23.50 -19.39 1.39
C LEU A 91 -24.80 -18.88 2.02
N LEU A 92 -24.99 -19.11 3.31
CA LEU A 92 -26.16 -18.60 4.04
C LEU A 92 -26.21 -17.07 3.99
N GLN A 93 -25.06 -16.42 4.16
CA GLN A 93 -24.92 -14.96 4.04
C GLN A 93 -25.16 -14.48 2.58
N ALA A 94 -24.64 -15.21 1.59
CA ALA A 94 -24.78 -14.91 0.17
C ALA A 94 -26.25 -14.95 -0.29
N ARG A 95 -27.12 -15.75 0.32
CA ARG A 95 -28.57 -15.72 0.03
C ARG A 95 -29.19 -14.35 0.30
N ALA A 96 -28.71 -13.66 1.34
CA ALA A 96 -29.16 -12.32 1.69
C ALA A 96 -28.45 -11.21 0.90
N SER A 97 -27.46 -11.54 0.05
CA SER A 97 -26.71 -10.55 -0.74
C SER A 97 -27.60 -9.71 -1.66
N LYS A 98 -28.67 -10.29 -2.25
CA LYS A 98 -29.61 -9.53 -3.09
C LYS A 98 -30.40 -8.51 -2.28
N LYS A 99 -30.87 -8.91 -1.09
CA LYS A 99 -31.60 -8.03 -0.16
C LYS A 99 -30.69 -6.92 0.36
N LEU A 100 -29.46 -7.25 0.75
CA LEU A 100 -28.46 -6.27 1.15
C LEU A 100 -28.07 -5.35 -0.01
N GLY A 101 -27.90 -5.89 -1.22
CA GLY A 101 -27.60 -5.14 -2.43
C GLY A 101 -28.70 -4.16 -2.81
N SER A 102 -29.98 -4.52 -2.63
CA SER A 102 -31.09 -3.58 -2.81
C SER A 102 -31.11 -2.47 -1.76
N LEU A 103 -30.73 -2.77 -0.52
CA LEU A 103 -30.64 -1.76 0.56
C LEU A 103 -29.45 -0.82 0.37
N LEU A 104 -28.36 -1.32 -0.23
CA LEU A 104 -27.15 -0.55 -0.51
C LEU A 104 -27.16 0.11 -1.89
N GLU A 105 -28.14 -0.19 -2.75
CA GLU A 105 -28.13 0.20 -4.17
C GLU A 105 -26.82 -0.18 -4.89
N SER A 106 -26.27 -1.35 -4.55
CA SER A 106 -24.94 -1.80 -4.99
C SER A 106 -24.91 -3.28 -5.32
N GLY A 107 -24.22 -3.65 -6.39
CA GLY A 107 -23.94 -5.04 -6.76
C GLY A 107 -22.83 -5.70 -5.95
N TYR A 108 -22.08 -4.94 -5.14
CA TYR A 108 -20.91 -5.43 -4.41
C TYR A 108 -21.18 -6.64 -3.50
N PRO A 109 -22.31 -6.75 -2.77
CA PRO A 109 -22.66 -7.94 -1.99
C PRO A 109 -22.70 -9.26 -2.71
N SER A 110 -22.82 -9.26 -4.04
CA SER A 110 -22.78 -10.49 -4.84
C SER A 110 -21.44 -11.23 -4.72
N ILE A 111 -20.36 -10.56 -4.30
CA ILE A 111 -19.05 -11.19 -4.10
C ILE A 111 -19.08 -12.34 -3.08
N MET A 112 -20.02 -12.32 -2.13
CA MET A 112 -20.23 -13.41 -1.16
C MET A 112 -20.50 -14.76 -1.84
N TRP A 113 -21.18 -14.77 -3.00
CA TRP A 113 -21.41 -16.00 -3.77
C TRP A 113 -20.10 -16.55 -4.33
N ILE A 114 -19.28 -15.68 -4.91
CA ILE A 114 -17.98 -16.05 -5.49
C ILE A 114 -17.07 -16.57 -4.38
N ALA A 115 -16.99 -15.85 -3.25
CA ALA A 115 -16.22 -16.26 -2.07
C ALA A 115 -16.64 -17.64 -1.57
N ALA A 116 -17.94 -17.90 -1.43
CA ALA A 116 -18.43 -19.20 -0.97
C ALA A 116 -18.02 -20.36 -1.91
N ILE A 117 -18.17 -20.18 -3.23
CA ILE A 117 -17.77 -21.18 -4.23
C ILE A 117 -16.28 -21.47 -4.16
N VAL A 118 -15.46 -20.42 -4.06
CA VAL A 118 -14.00 -20.56 -3.98
C VAL A 118 -13.57 -21.26 -2.68
N ILE A 119 -14.21 -20.97 -1.55
CA ILE A 119 -13.89 -21.65 -0.29
C ILE A 119 -14.29 -23.14 -0.37
N PHE A 120 -15.41 -23.49 -1.02
CA PHE A 120 -15.73 -24.89 -1.30
C PHE A 120 -14.69 -25.58 -2.18
N TYR A 121 -14.25 -24.89 -3.23
CA TYR A 121 -13.19 -25.41 -4.11
C TYR A 121 -11.88 -25.61 -3.36
N ALA A 122 -11.49 -24.67 -2.47
CA ALA A 122 -10.33 -24.82 -1.60
C ALA A 122 -10.47 -26.02 -0.64
N ALA A 123 -11.65 -26.22 -0.04
CA ALA A 123 -11.92 -27.39 0.81
C ALA A 123 -11.76 -28.71 0.04
N TYR A 124 -12.23 -28.76 -1.22
CA TYR A 124 -12.06 -29.89 -2.12
C TYR A 124 -10.58 -30.16 -2.46
N LEU A 125 -9.80 -29.13 -2.76
CA LEU A 125 -8.36 -29.28 -3.01
C LEU A 125 -7.63 -29.80 -1.77
N VAL A 126 -7.93 -29.24 -0.60
CA VAL A 126 -7.28 -29.63 0.67
C VAL A 126 -7.53 -31.11 0.97
N ILE A 127 -8.78 -31.58 0.90
CA ILE A 127 -9.11 -32.99 1.20
C ILE A 127 -8.52 -33.96 0.18
N GLY A 128 -8.32 -33.52 -1.07
CA GLY A 128 -7.63 -34.30 -2.10
C GLY A 128 -6.20 -34.71 -1.71
N GLY A 129 -5.54 -33.91 -0.87
CA GLY A 129 -4.21 -34.20 -0.31
C GLY A 129 -4.15 -35.54 0.44
N ALA A 130 -5.24 -35.96 1.10
CA ALA A 130 -5.28 -37.23 1.82
C ALA A 130 -5.07 -38.47 0.93
N SER A 131 -5.19 -38.33 -0.39
CA SER A 131 -5.00 -39.41 -1.37
C SER A 131 -3.64 -39.40 -2.07
N ILE A 132 -2.78 -38.44 -1.75
CA ILE A 132 -1.48 -38.24 -2.40
C ILE A 132 -0.40 -39.08 -1.73
N ASP A 133 0.37 -39.83 -2.52
CA ASP A 133 1.55 -40.55 -2.03
C ASP A 133 2.69 -39.56 -1.73
N PRO A 134 3.13 -39.42 -0.47
CA PRO A 134 4.19 -38.49 -0.08
C PRO A 134 5.56 -38.84 -0.67
N ASN A 135 5.76 -40.04 -1.21
CA ASN A 135 7.01 -40.46 -1.83
C ASN A 135 7.15 -40.01 -3.29
N VAL A 136 6.07 -39.52 -3.91
CA VAL A 136 6.06 -39.09 -5.31
C VAL A 136 6.19 -37.57 -5.40
N ILE A 137 7.43 -37.08 -5.53
CA ILE A 137 7.77 -35.65 -5.50
C ILE A 137 6.92 -34.80 -6.46
N VAL A 138 6.61 -35.30 -7.66
CA VAL A 138 5.80 -34.57 -8.65
C VAL A 138 4.38 -34.30 -8.13
N LEU A 139 3.77 -35.27 -7.45
CA LEU A 139 2.42 -35.13 -6.88
C LEU A 139 2.42 -34.18 -5.67
N VAL A 140 3.45 -34.28 -4.80
CA VAL A 140 3.61 -33.37 -3.66
C VAL A 140 3.74 -31.91 -4.13
N ARG A 141 4.52 -31.65 -5.19
CA ARG A 141 4.66 -30.29 -5.76
C ARG A 141 3.35 -29.77 -6.34
N ALA A 142 2.63 -30.61 -7.07
CA ALA A 142 1.32 -30.23 -7.61
C ALA A 142 0.36 -29.84 -6.48
N TYR A 143 0.33 -30.61 -5.39
CA TYR A 143 -0.48 -30.31 -4.22
C TYR A 143 -0.12 -28.99 -3.54
N VAL A 144 1.16 -28.72 -3.31
CA VAL A 144 1.61 -27.44 -2.72
C VAL A 144 1.24 -26.26 -3.62
N SER A 145 1.32 -26.43 -4.94
CA SER A 145 0.85 -25.43 -5.91
C SER A 145 -0.65 -25.19 -5.82
N ASP A 146 -1.44 -26.25 -5.71
CA ASP A 146 -2.89 -26.17 -5.56
C ASP A 146 -3.27 -25.48 -4.24
N MET A 147 -2.50 -25.72 -3.17
CA MET A 147 -2.66 -25.03 -1.90
C MET A 147 -2.31 -23.54 -2.01
N ALA A 148 -1.26 -23.18 -2.74
CA ALA A 148 -0.92 -21.79 -2.99
C ALA A 148 -2.04 -21.08 -3.79
N LEU A 149 -2.57 -21.73 -4.85
CA LEU A 149 -3.70 -21.23 -5.63
C LEU A 149 -4.95 -21.02 -4.78
N ALA A 150 -5.31 -22.02 -3.97
CA ALA A 150 -6.44 -21.94 -3.05
C ALA A 150 -6.24 -20.84 -2.00
N GLY A 151 -5.03 -20.73 -1.46
CA GLY A 151 -4.64 -19.77 -0.44
C GLY A 151 -4.94 -18.34 -0.85
N TRP A 152 -4.29 -17.84 -1.91
CA TRP A 152 -4.44 -16.44 -2.32
C TRP A 152 -5.90 -16.12 -2.73
N LEU A 153 -6.59 -17.05 -3.40
CA LEU A 153 -7.98 -16.87 -3.81
C LEU A 153 -8.92 -16.71 -2.61
N VAL A 154 -8.78 -17.58 -1.61
CA VAL A 154 -9.61 -17.54 -0.39
C VAL A 154 -9.36 -16.26 0.39
N VAL A 155 -8.11 -15.91 0.65
CA VAL A 155 -7.78 -14.76 1.51
C VAL A 155 -8.17 -13.44 0.85
N VAL A 156 -7.97 -13.28 -0.47
CA VAL A 156 -8.38 -12.07 -1.20
C VAL A 156 -9.90 -11.91 -1.20
N LEU A 157 -10.65 -12.95 -1.56
CA LEU A 157 -12.11 -12.89 -1.59
C LEU A 157 -12.71 -12.71 -0.19
N TRP A 158 -12.07 -13.27 0.83
CA TRP A 158 -12.41 -13.02 2.21
C TRP A 158 -12.25 -11.54 2.55
N GLN A 159 -11.08 -10.94 2.29
CA GLN A 159 -10.83 -9.51 2.56
C GLN A 159 -11.86 -8.61 1.89
N LEU A 160 -12.19 -8.87 0.62
CA LEU A 160 -13.21 -8.10 -0.11
C LEU A 160 -14.61 -8.29 0.51
N THR A 161 -14.94 -9.49 0.96
CA THR A 161 -16.26 -9.74 1.57
C THR A 161 -16.42 -9.04 2.91
N VAL A 162 -15.41 -9.10 3.78
CA VAL A 162 -15.54 -8.62 5.16
C VAL A 162 -15.56 -7.09 5.26
N VAL A 163 -14.99 -6.39 4.27
CA VAL A 163 -15.09 -4.92 4.15
C VAL A 163 -16.55 -4.47 4.16
N MET A 164 -17.46 -5.26 3.58
CA MET A 164 -18.87 -4.92 3.53
C MET A 164 -19.51 -4.75 4.89
N TYR A 165 -19.10 -5.51 5.90
CA TYR A 165 -19.70 -5.39 7.23
C TYR A 165 -19.43 -4.01 7.85
N THR A 166 -18.22 -3.49 7.64
CA THR A 166 -17.84 -2.15 8.05
C THR A 166 -18.50 -1.09 7.16
N ASP A 167 -18.49 -1.32 5.84
CA ASP A 167 -18.97 -0.37 4.83
C ASP A 167 -20.50 -0.38 4.67
N ALA A 168 -21.24 -1.31 5.25
CA ALA A 168 -22.70 -1.35 5.19
C ALA A 168 -23.37 -0.95 6.51
N SER A 169 -22.61 -0.80 7.61
CA SER A 169 -23.16 -0.56 8.94
C SER A 169 -22.92 0.86 9.46
N LYS A 170 -23.94 1.42 10.12
CA LYS A 170 -23.82 2.63 10.96
C LYS A 170 -23.35 2.31 12.39
N SER A 171 -23.24 1.03 12.75
CA SER A 171 -23.03 0.58 14.13
C SER A 171 -21.62 0.03 14.39
N TYR A 172 -21.23 -0.02 15.66
CA TYR A 172 -20.02 -0.72 16.11
C TYR A 172 -20.08 -2.24 15.88
N VAL A 173 -21.27 -2.83 15.70
CA VAL A 173 -21.41 -4.27 15.42
C VAL A 173 -20.81 -4.60 14.05
N GLY A 174 -21.15 -3.81 13.02
CA GLY A 174 -20.56 -3.98 11.69
C GLY A 174 -19.07 -3.67 11.66
N LEU A 175 -18.62 -2.68 12.44
CA LEU A 175 -17.19 -2.38 12.63
C LEU A 175 -16.44 -3.60 13.19
N VAL A 176 -16.92 -4.18 14.29
CA VAL A 176 -16.27 -5.34 14.93
C VAL A 176 -16.29 -6.55 13.99
N ALA A 177 -17.42 -6.79 13.30
CA ALA A 177 -17.54 -7.85 12.31
C ALA A 177 -16.50 -7.70 11.19
N GLY A 178 -16.37 -6.52 10.60
CA GLY A 178 -15.42 -6.29 9.52
C GLY A 178 -13.96 -6.32 10.00
N LEU A 179 -13.61 -5.62 11.08
CA LEU A 179 -12.24 -5.56 11.59
C LEU A 179 -11.74 -6.93 12.06
N CYS A 180 -12.51 -7.64 12.89
CA CYS A 180 -12.03 -8.91 13.44
C CYS A 180 -11.91 -9.99 12.37
N ASN A 181 -12.85 -10.06 11.41
CA ASN A 181 -12.72 -10.98 10.29
C ASN A 181 -11.62 -10.53 9.29
N GLY A 182 -11.42 -9.24 9.08
CA GLY A 182 -10.38 -8.71 8.19
C GLY A 182 -8.97 -8.96 8.71
N PHE A 183 -8.76 -8.88 10.02
CA PHE A 183 -7.47 -9.14 10.65
C PHE A 183 -7.22 -10.60 11.03
N PHE A 184 -8.19 -11.52 10.84
CA PHE A 184 -8.00 -12.95 11.07
C PHE A 184 -6.81 -13.53 10.27
N TRP A 185 -6.88 -13.45 8.94
CA TRP A 185 -5.85 -13.97 8.04
C TRP A 185 -4.48 -13.29 8.23
N PRO A 186 -4.38 -11.94 8.32
CA PRO A 186 -3.12 -11.29 8.67
C PRO A 186 -2.48 -11.79 9.96
N VAL A 187 -3.25 -11.93 11.04
CA VAL A 187 -2.71 -12.41 12.33
C VAL A 187 -2.34 -13.88 12.26
N LEU A 188 -3.11 -14.69 11.51
CA LEU A 188 -2.77 -16.10 11.28
C LEU A 188 -1.46 -16.25 10.50
N ALA A 189 -1.24 -15.45 9.46
CA ALA A 189 0.01 -15.45 8.71
C ALA A 189 1.21 -15.03 9.58
N LEU A 190 1.02 -14.04 10.46
CA LEU A 190 2.05 -13.63 11.43
C LEU A 190 2.39 -14.69 12.48
N SER A 191 1.57 -15.71 12.67
CA SER A 191 1.95 -16.81 13.58
C SER A 191 3.25 -17.48 13.17
N GLY A 192 3.54 -17.54 11.86
CA GLY A 192 4.79 -18.06 11.33
C GLY A 192 6.00 -17.14 11.49
N ALA A 193 5.85 -15.92 12.02
CA ALA A 193 6.97 -14.97 12.12
C ALA A 193 8.04 -15.42 13.12
N SER A 194 7.63 -15.91 14.30
CA SER A 194 8.54 -16.34 15.36
C SER A 194 7.98 -17.51 16.14
N SER A 195 8.84 -18.48 16.47
CA SER A 195 8.51 -19.63 17.32
C SER A 195 7.99 -19.23 18.71
N THR A 196 8.44 -18.09 19.24
CA THR A 196 8.01 -17.59 20.56
C THR A 196 6.60 -16.99 20.51
N PHE A 197 6.20 -16.47 19.36
CA PHE A 197 4.89 -15.81 19.15
C PHE A 197 3.84 -16.74 18.53
N TYR A 198 4.26 -17.89 17.97
CA TYR A 198 3.44 -18.85 17.24
C TYR A 198 2.11 -19.18 17.93
N GLY A 199 2.16 -19.67 19.18
CA GLY A 199 0.94 -20.08 19.90
C GLY A 199 0.01 -18.92 20.24
N ALA A 200 0.56 -17.78 20.68
CA ALA A 200 -0.24 -16.60 21.02
C ALA A 200 -0.92 -16.01 19.79
N ALA A 201 -0.22 -15.96 18.65
CA ALA A 201 -0.75 -15.49 17.38
C ALA A 201 -1.88 -16.37 16.84
N ILE A 202 -1.73 -17.70 16.91
CA ILE A 202 -2.77 -18.65 16.47
C ILE A 202 -4.03 -18.49 17.31
N ILE A 203 -3.90 -18.48 18.64
CA ILE A 203 -5.04 -18.29 19.54
C ILE A 203 -5.68 -16.92 19.29
N GLY A 204 -4.87 -15.87 19.12
CA GLY A 204 -5.33 -14.52 18.78
C GLY A 204 -6.10 -14.47 17.46
N ALA A 205 -5.61 -15.13 16.41
CA ALA A 205 -6.27 -15.19 15.11
C ALA A 205 -7.65 -15.85 15.23
N TYR A 206 -7.76 -17.04 15.81
CA TYR A 206 -9.07 -17.70 15.95
C TYR A 206 -10.00 -17.00 16.93
N ALA A 207 -9.46 -16.30 17.95
CA ALA A 207 -10.27 -15.42 18.80
C ALA A 207 -10.86 -14.24 17.98
N LEU A 208 -10.06 -13.63 17.10
CA LEU A 208 -10.55 -12.61 16.16
C LEU A 208 -11.62 -13.18 15.22
N LEU A 209 -11.40 -14.36 14.64
CA LEU A 209 -12.41 -15.02 13.80
C LEU A 209 -13.70 -15.27 14.58
N MET A 210 -13.61 -15.82 15.79
CA MET A 210 -14.77 -16.10 16.64
C MET A 210 -15.56 -14.82 16.96
N ILE A 211 -14.88 -13.77 17.45
CA ILE A 211 -15.52 -12.48 17.78
C ILE A 211 -16.12 -11.85 16.52
N GLY A 212 -15.38 -11.89 15.41
CA GLY A 212 -15.83 -11.40 14.12
C GLY A 212 -17.08 -12.13 13.62
N GLN A 213 -17.16 -13.45 13.75
CA GLN A 213 -18.31 -14.24 13.31
C GLN A 213 -19.54 -14.07 14.21
N VAL A 214 -19.34 -13.89 15.52
CA VAL A 214 -20.42 -13.47 16.45
C VAL A 214 -20.96 -12.11 16.02
N ALA A 215 -20.09 -11.13 15.75
CA ALA A 215 -20.51 -9.82 15.30
C ALA A 215 -21.18 -9.86 13.91
N THR A 216 -20.73 -10.73 13.00
CA THR A 216 -21.38 -10.98 11.70
C THR A 216 -22.81 -11.51 11.89
N MET A 217 -23.01 -12.48 12.79
CA MET A 217 -24.35 -12.97 13.13
C MET A 217 -25.26 -11.83 13.61
N MET A 218 -24.73 -10.99 14.50
CA MET A 218 -25.44 -9.83 15.04
C MET A 218 -25.74 -8.77 13.99
N PHE A 219 -24.83 -8.54 13.03
CA PHE A 219 -25.05 -7.63 11.91
C PHE A 219 -26.26 -8.06 11.07
N TRP A 220 -26.38 -9.34 10.74
CA TRP A 220 -27.52 -9.84 9.95
C TRP A 220 -28.85 -9.80 10.71
N TRP A 221 -28.81 -9.90 12.04
CA TRP A 221 -29.99 -9.77 12.89
C TRP A 221 -30.33 -8.34 13.30
N MET A 222 -29.53 -7.36 12.88
CA MET A 222 -29.77 -5.97 13.23
C MET A 222 -30.98 -5.38 12.50
N PRO A 223 -31.62 -4.33 13.05
CA PRO A 223 -32.66 -3.59 12.33
C PRO A 223 -32.13 -2.96 11.06
N LYS A 224 -32.93 -2.98 9.97
CA LYS A 224 -32.56 -2.38 8.68
C LYS A 224 -32.13 -0.91 8.77
N GLU A 225 -32.63 -0.17 9.75
CA GLU A 225 -32.29 1.24 10.00
C GLU A 225 -30.79 1.49 10.26
N HIS A 226 -30.10 0.47 10.79
CA HIS A 226 -28.66 0.51 11.01
C HIS A 226 -27.83 0.16 9.77
N ILE A 227 -28.48 -0.28 8.69
CA ILE A 227 -27.88 -0.36 7.36
C ILE A 227 -27.90 1.05 6.74
N ARG A 228 -26.80 1.42 6.09
CA ARG A 228 -26.71 2.70 5.38
C ARG A 228 -26.90 2.51 3.88
N GLU A 229 -27.33 3.56 3.21
CA GLU A 229 -27.15 3.69 1.76
C GLU A 229 -25.66 3.91 1.44
N PHE A 230 -25.18 3.33 0.35
CA PHE A 230 -23.74 3.22 0.04
C PHE A 230 -23.06 4.56 -0.31
N ALA A 231 -23.83 5.65 -0.38
CA ALA A 231 -23.37 6.98 -0.79
C ALA A 231 -22.73 7.84 0.32
N ARG A 232 -22.70 7.41 1.60
CA ARG A 232 -22.27 8.28 2.72
C ARG A 232 -21.36 7.58 3.75
N SER A 233 -20.15 8.08 3.99
CA SER A 233 -19.28 7.62 5.11
C SER A 233 -19.79 8.04 6.47
N THR A 234 -20.09 7.05 7.30
CA THR A 234 -20.42 7.22 8.72
C THR A 234 -19.15 7.49 9.54
N ASP A 235 -19.29 8.13 10.69
CA ASP A 235 -18.16 8.32 11.61
C ASP A 235 -17.52 6.99 12.02
N THR A 236 -18.32 5.93 12.13
CA THR A 236 -17.82 4.57 12.38
C THR A 236 -16.97 4.03 11.24
N ALA A 237 -17.34 4.28 9.97
CA ALA A 237 -16.54 3.86 8.82
C ALA A 237 -15.24 4.67 8.69
N LYS A 238 -15.28 5.98 8.97
CA LYS A 238 -14.09 6.83 9.03
C LYS A 238 -13.13 6.38 10.14
N PHE A 239 -13.65 6.06 11.32
CA PHE A 239 -12.86 5.47 12.40
C PHE A 239 -12.29 4.10 12.02
N ALA A 240 -13.07 3.24 11.34
CA ALA A 240 -12.61 1.95 10.83
C ALA A 240 -11.42 2.09 9.89
N PHE A 241 -11.47 3.08 9.01
CA PHE A 241 -10.38 3.41 8.11
C PHE A 241 -9.12 3.81 8.87
N GLY A 242 -9.24 4.69 9.88
CA GLY A 242 -8.11 5.12 10.71
C GLY A 242 -7.49 3.97 11.52
N ILE A 243 -8.31 3.18 12.23
CA ILE A 243 -7.81 2.06 13.04
C ILE A 243 -7.24 0.93 12.19
N SER A 244 -7.87 0.59 11.04
CA SER A 244 -7.32 -0.42 10.14
C SER A 244 -6.00 0.03 9.53
N GLY A 245 -5.85 1.30 9.15
CA GLY A 245 -4.58 1.85 8.67
C GLY A 245 -3.48 1.72 9.73
N PHE A 246 -3.75 2.16 10.95
CA PHE A 246 -2.80 2.03 12.06
C PHE A 246 -2.38 0.57 12.30
N LEU A 247 -3.35 -0.35 12.39
CA LEU A 247 -3.07 -1.77 12.60
C LEU A 247 -2.29 -2.39 11.44
N THR A 248 -2.61 -2.06 10.19
CA THR A 248 -1.89 -2.56 9.01
C THR A 248 -0.40 -2.21 9.04
N PHE A 249 -0.05 -0.96 9.33
CA PHE A 249 1.36 -0.55 9.41
C PHE A 249 2.05 -1.05 10.68
N LEU A 250 1.31 -1.19 11.78
CA LEU A 250 1.83 -1.82 12.99
C LEU A 250 2.22 -3.28 12.73
N LEU A 251 1.32 -4.07 12.13
CA LEU A 251 1.58 -5.47 11.75
C LEU A 251 2.68 -5.58 10.69
N GLY A 252 2.71 -4.67 9.71
CA GLY A 252 3.78 -4.62 8.71
C GLY A 252 5.17 -4.31 9.27
N SER A 253 5.27 -3.87 10.53
CA SER A 253 6.56 -3.73 11.20
C SER A 253 7.31 -5.06 11.30
N ALA A 254 6.58 -6.18 11.44
CA ALA A 254 7.20 -7.49 11.38
C ALA A 254 7.86 -7.71 10.00
N ALA A 255 7.20 -7.34 8.90
CA ALA A 255 7.77 -7.48 7.57
C ALA A 255 9.01 -6.59 7.38
N VAL A 256 9.03 -5.39 7.98
CA VAL A 256 10.13 -4.44 7.80
C VAL A 256 11.33 -4.72 8.69
N PHE A 257 11.13 -5.32 9.86
CA PHE A 257 12.20 -5.48 10.85
C PHE A 257 12.62 -6.93 11.08
N ASP A 258 11.71 -7.91 10.93
CA ASP A 258 12.01 -9.31 11.21
C ASP A 258 12.76 -9.93 10.03
N GLY A 259 14.03 -10.29 10.27
CA GLY A 259 14.95 -10.85 9.27
C GLY A 259 15.42 -9.88 8.17
N ALA A 260 14.66 -8.82 7.86
CA ALA A 260 14.99 -7.87 6.82
C ALA A 260 16.24 -7.01 7.10
N ILE A 261 16.56 -6.75 8.38
CA ILE A 261 17.76 -5.98 8.75
C ILE A 261 18.95 -6.92 8.87
N GLN A 262 19.95 -6.72 8.02
CA GLN A 262 21.20 -7.47 7.96
C GLN A 262 22.40 -6.56 8.21
N VAL A 263 23.55 -7.13 8.56
CA VAL A 263 24.79 -6.37 8.78
C VAL A 263 25.76 -6.62 7.63
N LEU A 264 26.06 -5.58 6.86
CA LEU A 264 27.02 -5.60 5.74
C LEU A 264 28.20 -4.70 6.09
N HIS A 265 29.40 -5.28 6.13
CA HIS A 265 30.63 -4.56 6.48
C HIS A 265 30.52 -3.74 7.80
N GLY A 266 29.81 -4.26 8.80
CA GLY A 266 29.58 -3.60 10.09
C GLY A 266 28.48 -2.53 10.09
N VAL A 267 27.79 -2.31 8.96
CA VAL A 267 26.72 -1.32 8.83
C VAL A 267 25.37 -2.03 8.67
N PRO A 268 24.34 -1.64 9.44
CA PRO A 268 23.00 -2.22 9.31
C PRO A 268 22.33 -1.75 8.01
N VAL A 269 21.95 -2.71 7.18
CA VAL A 269 21.19 -2.49 5.95
C VAL A 269 19.85 -3.21 6.02
N TRP A 270 18.88 -2.69 5.29
CA TRP A 270 17.60 -3.31 5.06
C TRP A 270 17.61 -4.01 3.70
N MET A 271 17.31 -5.31 3.71
CA MET A 271 17.17 -6.15 2.53
C MET A 271 15.73 -6.11 2.00
N PRO A 272 15.53 -5.93 0.69
CA PRO A 272 14.22 -6.10 0.05
C PRO A 272 13.57 -7.42 0.39
N TRP A 273 12.24 -7.44 0.50
CA TRP A 273 11.46 -8.65 0.78
C TRP A 273 11.60 -9.72 -0.30
N SER A 274 12.02 -9.33 -1.50
CA SER A 274 12.32 -10.20 -2.62
C SER A 274 13.72 -10.84 -2.55
N SER A 275 14.52 -10.54 -1.53
CA SER A 275 15.87 -11.09 -1.38
C SER A 275 15.83 -12.47 -0.74
N TYR A 276 16.49 -13.43 -1.37
CA TYR A 276 16.52 -14.84 -0.94
C TYR A 276 17.86 -15.50 -1.31
N GLU A 277 18.15 -16.60 -0.64
CA GLU A 277 19.19 -17.55 -0.97
C GLU A 277 18.57 -18.86 -1.47
N THR A 278 19.29 -19.59 -2.32
CA THR A 278 18.84 -20.91 -2.82
C THR A 278 19.80 -22.00 -2.41
N TYR A 279 19.26 -23.16 -2.04
CA TYR A 279 20.04 -24.31 -1.61
C TYR A 279 19.41 -25.63 -2.06
N PRO A 280 20.21 -26.70 -2.24
CA PRO A 280 19.68 -28.01 -2.59
C PRO A 280 18.80 -28.58 -1.47
N HIS A 281 17.62 -29.14 -1.81
CA HIS A 281 16.73 -29.78 -0.85
C HIS A 281 16.10 -31.05 -1.40
N HIS A 282 16.04 -32.11 -0.58
CA HIS A 282 15.59 -33.44 -0.98
C HIS A 282 14.14 -33.50 -1.48
N ILE A 283 13.23 -32.68 -0.93
CA ILE A 283 11.81 -32.59 -1.38
C ILE A 283 11.64 -31.56 -2.51
N TYR A 284 12.40 -30.46 -2.47
CA TYR A 284 12.17 -29.29 -3.33
C TYR A 284 13.09 -29.23 -4.56
N VAL A 285 14.06 -30.15 -4.70
CA VAL A 285 15.23 -30.07 -5.61
C VAL A 285 16.09 -28.85 -5.29
N THR A 286 15.51 -27.66 -5.33
CA THR A 286 16.09 -26.40 -4.87
C THR A 286 15.06 -25.66 -4.01
N ALA A 287 15.42 -25.40 -2.76
CA ALA A 287 14.63 -24.60 -1.83
C ALA A 287 15.08 -23.13 -1.86
N MET A 288 14.16 -22.24 -1.49
CA MET A 288 14.42 -20.82 -1.28
C MET A 288 14.36 -20.51 0.22
N ASP A 289 15.33 -19.76 0.72
CA ASP A 289 15.27 -19.13 2.04
C ASP A 289 15.22 -17.61 1.87
N PHE A 290 14.12 -16.99 2.29
CA PHE A 290 13.97 -15.55 2.19
C PHE A 290 14.48 -14.89 3.46
N TYR A 291 15.24 -13.79 3.35
CA TYR A 291 15.67 -13.04 4.54
C TYR A 291 14.47 -12.55 5.36
N THR A 292 13.37 -12.17 4.69
CA THR A 292 12.09 -11.88 5.33
C THR A 292 11.10 -12.97 4.97
N PRO A 293 10.50 -13.67 5.95
CA PRO A 293 9.55 -14.73 5.64
C PRO A 293 8.35 -14.21 4.83
N PRO A 294 7.98 -14.81 3.67
CA PRO A 294 6.99 -14.22 2.77
C PRO A 294 5.59 -14.07 3.36
N TRP A 295 5.22 -14.93 4.31
CA TRP A 295 3.94 -14.85 5.03
C TRP A 295 3.82 -13.63 5.95
N VAL A 296 4.93 -13.10 6.45
CA VAL A 296 4.94 -11.85 7.23
C VAL A 296 4.61 -10.67 6.31
N VAL A 297 5.12 -10.69 5.08
CA VAL A 297 4.79 -9.70 4.05
C VAL A 297 3.33 -9.88 3.59
N GLN A 298 2.86 -11.12 3.46
CA GLN A 298 1.46 -11.42 3.14
C GLN A 298 0.51 -10.82 4.17
N ALA A 299 0.82 -10.92 5.47
CA ALA A 299 0.02 -10.32 6.53
C ALA A 299 -0.12 -8.80 6.36
N PHE A 300 0.98 -8.12 6.03
CA PHE A 300 0.97 -6.69 5.74
C PHE A 300 0.09 -6.37 4.52
N ILE A 301 0.25 -7.11 3.41
CA ILE A 301 -0.49 -6.87 2.17
C ILE A 301 -2.00 -7.12 2.36
N LEU A 302 -2.39 -8.15 3.10
CA LEU A 302 -3.80 -8.43 3.40
C LEU A 302 -4.42 -7.30 4.23
N GLY A 303 -3.71 -6.80 5.25
CA GLY A 303 -4.13 -5.60 5.98
C GLY A 303 -4.20 -4.36 5.08
N LEU A 304 -3.27 -4.22 4.13
CA LEU A 304 -3.25 -3.13 3.16
C LEU A 304 -4.47 -3.18 2.25
N ILE A 305 -4.81 -4.33 1.65
CA ILE A 305 -6.02 -4.50 0.82
C ILE A 305 -7.27 -4.13 1.61
N PHE A 306 -7.39 -4.62 2.84
CA PHE A 306 -8.53 -4.31 3.70
C PHE A 306 -8.66 -2.81 3.99
N TRP A 307 -7.56 -2.15 4.37
CA TRP A 307 -7.51 -0.71 4.60
C TRP A 307 -7.85 0.11 3.34
N LEU A 308 -7.28 -0.24 2.19
CA LEU A 308 -7.54 0.42 0.91
C LEU A 308 -9.02 0.35 0.51
N MET A 309 -9.65 -0.80 0.76
CA MET A 309 -11.05 -1.01 0.46
C MET A 309 -11.97 -0.18 1.37
N LEU A 310 -11.56 0.07 2.62
CA LEU A 310 -12.24 0.95 3.58
C LEU A 310 -12.01 2.44 3.35
N ALA A 311 -11.19 2.83 2.35
CA ALA A 311 -10.96 4.23 2.06
C ALA A 311 -12.29 5.01 1.95
N PRO A 312 -12.49 6.06 2.76
CA PRO A 312 -13.79 6.67 3.00
C PRO A 312 -14.37 7.30 1.73
N ARG A 313 -15.68 7.15 1.59
CA ARG A 313 -16.54 7.77 0.57
C ARG A 313 -17.21 9.03 1.15
N LEU A 314 -16.76 10.26 0.94
CA LEU A 314 -17.44 11.40 1.56
C LEU A 314 -18.82 11.61 0.91
N GLY A 315 -19.85 11.74 1.74
CA GLY A 315 -21.21 12.00 1.30
C GLY A 315 -21.43 13.49 1.05
N SER A 316 -22.30 13.80 0.09
CA SER A 316 -22.55 15.14 -0.44
C SER A 316 -23.12 16.21 0.53
N SER A 317 -23.35 15.90 1.82
CA SER A 317 -23.90 16.86 2.79
C SER A 317 -22.86 17.56 3.67
N ASP A 318 -21.59 17.12 3.65
CA ASP A 318 -20.45 17.89 4.22
C ASP A 318 -19.91 18.92 3.19
N VAL A 319 -20.62 19.08 2.06
CA VAL A 319 -20.31 20.03 0.98
C VAL A 319 -21.01 21.36 1.28
N SER A 320 -20.57 22.04 2.33
CA SER A 320 -20.71 23.50 2.39
C SER A 320 -19.44 24.14 1.85
N ASP A 321 -19.54 24.66 0.63
CA ASP A 321 -18.73 25.73 0.02
C ASP A 321 -17.21 25.59 -0.04
N ILE A 322 -16.68 24.39 -0.18
CA ILE A 322 -15.26 24.21 -0.50
C ILE A 322 -15.07 23.24 -1.66
N PRO A 323 -14.21 23.57 -2.65
CA PRO A 323 -13.84 22.68 -3.73
C PRO A 323 -12.82 21.61 -3.27
N ILE A 324 -13.16 20.82 -2.24
CA ILE A 324 -12.44 19.61 -1.84
C ILE A 324 -13.22 18.43 -2.43
N HIS A 325 -12.56 17.61 -3.24
CA HIS A 325 -13.17 16.40 -3.80
C HIS A 325 -13.43 15.35 -2.71
N GLU A 326 -14.58 14.68 -2.82
CA GLU A 326 -15.18 13.83 -1.77
C GLU A 326 -14.41 12.55 -1.39
N ASP A 327 -13.40 12.05 -2.12
CA ASP A 327 -12.63 10.88 -1.66
C ASP A 327 -11.17 11.03 -2.09
N ILE A 328 -10.26 10.55 -1.24
CA ILE A 328 -8.81 10.57 -1.52
C ILE A 328 -8.46 9.51 -2.59
N LEU A 329 -9.12 8.35 -2.57
CA LEU A 329 -8.92 7.26 -3.53
C LEU A 329 -10.21 7.00 -4.33
N LYS A 330 -10.23 7.38 -5.62
CA LYS A 330 -11.41 7.23 -6.50
C LYS A 330 -11.15 6.35 -7.72
N GLY A 331 -12.23 5.71 -8.19
CA GLY A 331 -12.32 5.11 -9.52
C GLY A 331 -11.19 4.13 -9.83
N GLY A 332 -10.54 4.30 -10.99
CA GLY A 332 -9.46 3.44 -11.44
C GLY A 332 -8.25 3.39 -10.50
N LEU A 333 -7.93 4.48 -9.79
CA LEU A 333 -6.77 4.51 -8.89
C LEU A 333 -6.95 3.56 -7.71
N LYS A 334 -8.13 3.55 -7.08
CA LYS A 334 -8.45 2.65 -5.97
C LYS A 334 -8.31 1.19 -6.41
N TRP A 335 -8.95 0.83 -7.52
CA TRP A 335 -8.92 -0.55 -8.03
C TRP A 335 -7.55 -0.97 -8.54
N PHE A 336 -6.77 -0.07 -9.13
CA PHE A 336 -5.39 -0.35 -9.51
C PHE A 336 -4.49 -0.59 -8.30
N THR A 337 -4.68 0.20 -7.22
CA THR A 337 -3.95 0.00 -5.95
C THR A 337 -4.32 -1.34 -5.31
N VAL A 338 -5.61 -1.70 -5.32
CA VAL A 338 -6.08 -3.02 -4.85
C VAL A 338 -5.55 -4.15 -5.73
N PHE A 339 -5.51 -3.98 -7.06
CA PHE A 339 -4.92 -4.93 -7.99
C PHE A 339 -3.45 -5.19 -7.68
N LEU A 340 -2.67 -4.14 -7.40
CA LEU A 340 -1.27 -4.29 -6.95
C LEU A 340 -1.19 -5.08 -5.63
N GLY A 341 -2.08 -4.80 -4.68
CA GLY A 341 -2.20 -5.61 -3.46
C GLY A 341 -2.44 -7.10 -3.78
N ILE A 342 -3.37 -7.42 -4.69
CA ILE A 342 -3.68 -8.80 -5.09
C ILE A 342 -2.46 -9.47 -5.74
N VAL A 343 -1.75 -8.77 -6.63
CA VAL A 343 -0.49 -9.27 -7.21
C VAL A 343 0.54 -9.57 -6.11
N GLY A 344 0.64 -8.70 -5.12
CA GLY A 344 1.49 -8.91 -3.94
C GLY A 344 1.10 -10.18 -3.16
N VAL A 345 -0.19 -10.41 -2.89
CA VAL A 345 -0.66 -11.63 -2.21
C VAL A 345 -0.31 -12.88 -3.01
N ILE A 346 -0.58 -12.88 -4.33
CA ILE A 346 -0.22 -13.99 -5.22
C ILE A 346 1.26 -14.30 -5.08
N SER A 347 2.11 -13.28 -5.21
CA SER A 347 3.56 -13.43 -5.09
C SER A 347 4.01 -13.95 -3.74
N THR A 348 3.48 -13.42 -2.63
CA THR A 348 3.84 -13.92 -1.29
C THR A 348 3.37 -15.35 -1.06
N THR A 349 2.18 -15.73 -1.55
CA THR A 349 1.68 -17.09 -1.37
C THR A 349 2.49 -18.11 -2.18
N TYR A 350 2.87 -17.78 -3.43
CA TYR A 350 3.78 -18.63 -4.21
C TYR A 350 5.19 -18.67 -3.64
N ALA A 351 5.70 -17.56 -3.09
CA ALA A 351 6.98 -17.56 -2.38
C ALA A 351 6.95 -18.38 -1.10
N SER A 352 5.83 -18.39 -0.37
CA SER A 352 5.59 -19.24 0.80
C SER A 352 5.52 -20.75 0.47
N THR A 353 5.63 -21.16 -0.80
CA THR A 353 5.87 -22.57 -1.16
C THR A 353 7.32 -22.98 -0.86
N LEU A 354 8.24 -22.01 -0.78
CA LEU A 354 9.69 -22.17 -0.61
C LEU A 354 10.37 -22.98 -1.73
N MET A 355 9.69 -23.18 -2.87
CA MET A 355 10.21 -23.91 -4.02
C MET A 355 10.76 -22.93 -5.08
N ALA A 356 12.04 -23.05 -5.45
CA ALA A 356 12.67 -22.15 -6.41
C ALA A 356 11.94 -22.10 -7.76
N SER A 357 11.49 -23.26 -8.26
CA SER A 357 10.76 -23.35 -9.54
C SER A 357 9.42 -22.60 -9.57
N MET A 358 8.91 -22.13 -8.43
CA MET A 358 7.61 -21.47 -8.30
C MET A 358 7.72 -20.05 -7.73
N GLY A 359 8.59 -19.86 -6.73
CA GLY A 359 8.75 -18.59 -6.03
C GLY A 359 9.60 -17.55 -6.77
N GLU A 360 10.63 -17.95 -7.51
CA GLU A 360 11.62 -17.01 -8.08
C GLU A 360 10.99 -16.02 -9.08
N THR A 361 10.14 -16.51 -9.99
CA THR A 361 9.54 -15.71 -11.06
C THR A 361 8.67 -14.56 -10.53
N LEU A 362 8.06 -14.75 -9.36
CA LEU A 362 7.12 -13.81 -8.76
C LEU A 362 7.71 -13.05 -7.56
N ALA A 363 8.92 -13.39 -7.11
CA ALA A 363 9.54 -12.85 -5.91
C ALA A 363 9.71 -11.32 -5.96
N VAL A 364 10.00 -10.75 -7.13
CA VAL A 364 10.17 -9.30 -7.28
C VAL A 364 8.93 -8.50 -6.87
N PHE A 365 7.74 -9.05 -7.12
CA PHE A 365 6.47 -8.41 -6.81
C PHE A 365 6.13 -8.43 -5.32
N ILE A 366 6.82 -9.26 -4.51
CA ILE A 366 6.70 -9.24 -3.05
C ILE A 366 7.10 -7.85 -2.52
N THR A 367 8.14 -7.24 -3.09
CA THR A 367 8.59 -5.89 -2.74
C THR A 367 7.81 -4.82 -3.52
N ILE A 368 7.77 -4.95 -4.85
CA ILE A 368 7.28 -3.88 -5.73
C ILE A 368 5.79 -3.61 -5.51
N ALA A 369 4.96 -4.65 -5.42
CA ALA A 369 3.52 -4.48 -5.44
C ALA A 369 2.96 -3.76 -4.19
N PRO A 370 3.32 -4.13 -2.94
CA PRO A 370 2.95 -3.35 -1.76
C PRO A 370 3.54 -1.94 -1.75
N ALA A 371 4.81 -1.77 -2.14
CA ALA A 371 5.43 -0.45 -2.18
C ALA A 371 4.73 0.45 -3.20
N ALA A 372 4.36 -0.08 -4.37
CA ALA A 372 3.56 0.60 -5.38
C ALA A 372 2.23 1.11 -4.82
N ALA A 373 1.52 0.23 -4.10
CA ALA A 373 0.24 0.55 -3.49
C ALA A 373 0.39 1.68 -2.46
N MET A 374 1.40 1.59 -1.59
CA MET A 374 1.72 2.66 -0.64
C MET A 374 2.06 3.98 -1.34
N PHE A 375 2.85 3.93 -2.41
CA PHE A 375 3.23 5.11 -3.19
C PHE A 375 2.00 5.80 -3.75
N LEU A 376 1.13 5.07 -4.46
CA LEU A 376 -0.09 5.60 -5.06
C LEU A 376 -1.03 6.24 -4.05
N VAL A 377 -1.15 5.63 -2.87
CA VAL A 377 -1.96 6.18 -1.79
C VAL A 377 -1.31 7.45 -1.25
N GLY A 378 0.00 7.42 -1.04
CA GLY A 378 0.77 8.57 -0.59
C GLY A 378 0.64 9.77 -1.53
N THR A 379 0.69 9.54 -2.85
CA THR A 379 0.51 10.60 -3.85
C THR A 379 -0.93 11.14 -3.86
N ALA A 380 -1.92 10.28 -3.65
CA ALA A 380 -3.31 10.69 -3.53
C ALA A 380 -3.55 11.60 -2.32
N TYR A 381 -2.99 11.25 -1.15
CA TYR A 381 -3.02 12.08 0.05
C TYR A 381 -2.33 13.43 -0.17
N ALA A 382 -1.12 13.44 -0.73
CA ALA A 382 -0.39 14.68 -1.02
C ALA A 382 -1.13 15.58 -2.02
N GLY A 383 -1.74 14.99 -3.06
CA GLY A 383 -2.59 15.72 -4.01
C GLY A 383 -3.87 16.31 -3.40
N ALA A 384 -4.33 15.75 -2.28
CA ALA A 384 -5.42 16.29 -1.46
C ALA A 384 -4.94 17.33 -0.43
N ASN A 385 -3.66 17.75 -0.47
CA ASN A 385 -2.99 18.60 0.52
C ASN A 385 -2.87 17.97 1.93
N ASP A 386 -2.85 16.65 2.03
CA ASP A 386 -2.47 15.93 3.25
C ASP A 386 -1.04 15.39 3.12
N VAL A 387 -0.10 16.29 3.32
CA VAL A 387 1.33 16.02 3.17
C VAL A 387 1.88 15.24 4.37
N ILE A 388 1.30 15.40 5.56
CA ILE A 388 1.69 14.66 6.76
C ILE A 388 1.45 13.16 6.59
N VAL A 389 0.37 12.74 5.93
CA VAL A 389 0.10 11.32 5.68
C VAL A 389 0.75 10.88 4.37
N GLY A 390 0.65 11.71 3.33
CA GLY A 390 1.06 11.37 1.98
C GLY A 390 2.56 11.16 1.81
N LEU A 391 3.39 12.10 2.30
CA LEU A 391 4.83 12.01 2.09
C LEU A 391 5.47 10.83 2.82
N PRO A 392 5.17 10.54 4.10
CA PRO A 392 5.76 9.36 4.75
C PRO A 392 5.49 8.06 4.00
N LEU A 393 4.29 7.88 3.42
CA LEU A 393 4.00 6.72 2.57
C LEU A 393 4.87 6.68 1.32
N VAL A 394 5.07 7.83 0.65
CA VAL A 394 5.95 7.95 -0.52
C VAL A 394 7.40 7.65 -0.15
N PHE A 395 7.96 8.31 0.88
CA PHE A 395 9.33 8.05 1.37
C PHE A 395 9.56 6.57 1.66
N THR A 396 8.65 5.99 2.44
CA THR A 396 8.73 4.59 2.85
C THR A 396 8.70 3.67 1.64
N SER A 397 7.75 3.87 0.72
CA SER A 397 7.66 3.04 -0.48
C SER A 397 8.91 3.07 -1.36
N VAL A 398 9.51 4.24 -1.54
CA VAL A 398 10.73 4.39 -2.37
C VAL A 398 11.91 3.66 -1.72
N PHE A 399 12.11 3.80 -0.41
CA PHE A 399 13.21 3.12 0.28
C PHE A 399 13.04 1.60 0.38
N LEU A 400 11.80 1.10 0.45
CA LEU A 400 11.52 -0.34 0.37
C LEU A 400 11.82 -0.92 -1.02
N MET A 401 11.78 -0.11 -2.08
CA MET A 401 12.06 -0.55 -3.46
C MET A 401 13.54 -0.52 -3.84
N VAL A 402 14.43 -0.09 -2.94
CA VAL A 402 15.88 0.00 -3.22
C VAL A 402 16.51 -1.38 -3.19
N THR A 403 17.08 -1.79 -4.31
CA THR A 403 17.76 -3.08 -4.47
C THR A 403 19.22 -2.84 -4.90
N PRO A 404 20.23 -3.55 -4.36
CA PRO A 404 20.13 -4.77 -3.53
C PRO A 404 19.74 -4.55 -2.06
N TYR A 405 19.96 -3.34 -1.52
CA TYR A 405 19.62 -2.99 -0.14
C TYR A 405 19.63 -1.47 0.05
N SER A 406 19.05 -1.01 1.15
CA SER A 406 19.17 0.38 1.62
C SER A 406 19.73 0.42 3.04
N MET A 407 20.34 1.53 3.46
CA MET A 407 20.78 1.69 4.84
C MET A 407 19.56 1.65 5.77
N ALA A 408 19.60 0.84 6.82
CA ALA A 408 18.41 0.50 7.62
C ALA A 408 17.71 1.73 8.23
N GLY A 409 18.47 2.77 8.61
CA GLY A 409 17.92 4.03 9.14
C GLY A 409 16.98 4.75 8.16
N TYR A 410 17.23 4.64 6.85
CA TYR A 410 16.42 5.28 5.81
C TYR A 410 15.12 4.53 5.51
N VAL A 411 14.96 3.29 5.98
CA VAL A 411 13.68 2.58 5.96
C VAL A 411 12.96 2.74 7.30
N THR A 412 13.69 2.58 8.41
CA THR A 412 13.15 2.58 9.78
C THR A 412 12.51 3.91 10.16
N ILE A 413 13.16 5.03 9.83
CA ILE A 413 12.65 6.36 10.19
C ILE A 413 11.34 6.67 9.45
N PRO A 414 11.27 6.58 8.10
CA PRO A 414 9.99 6.79 7.39
C PRO A 414 8.88 5.83 7.83
N TRP A 415 9.19 4.54 8.05
CA TRP A 415 8.21 3.57 8.51
C TRP A 415 7.62 3.94 9.87
N THR A 416 8.47 4.35 10.81
CA THR A 416 8.04 4.81 12.14
C THR A 416 7.14 6.04 12.04
N ILE A 417 7.49 6.98 11.15
CA ILE A 417 6.67 8.17 10.89
C ILE A 417 5.30 7.76 10.33
N VAL A 418 5.23 6.80 9.40
CA VAL A 418 3.95 6.27 8.89
C VAL A 418 3.09 5.73 10.03
N ILE A 419 3.63 4.93 10.95
CA ILE A 419 2.86 4.40 12.09
C ILE A 419 2.30 5.55 12.95
N ILE A 420 3.15 6.53 13.27
CA ILE A 420 2.76 7.69 14.08
C ILE A 420 1.66 8.49 13.39
N THR A 421 1.79 8.78 12.09
CA THR A 421 0.78 9.56 11.37
C THR A 421 -0.54 8.81 11.21
N GLN A 422 -0.51 7.50 11.02
CA GLN A 422 -1.72 6.66 11.01
C GLN A 422 -2.38 6.58 12.40
N ALA A 423 -1.60 6.53 13.48
CA ALA A 423 -2.14 6.62 14.84
C ALA A 423 -2.83 7.97 15.10
N LEU A 424 -2.23 9.07 14.63
CA LEU A 424 -2.82 10.40 14.71
C LEU A 424 -4.12 10.49 13.88
N LEU A 425 -4.15 9.92 12.67
CA LEU A 425 -5.37 9.83 11.86
C LEU A 425 -6.47 9.02 12.57
N MET A 426 -6.13 7.91 13.22
CA MET A 426 -7.09 7.13 14.01
C MET A 426 -7.69 7.96 15.14
N VAL A 427 -6.86 8.75 15.84
CA VAL A 427 -7.34 9.64 16.90
C VAL A 427 -8.22 10.75 16.33
N GLU A 428 -7.83 11.36 15.21
CA GLU A 428 -8.58 12.45 14.57
C GLU A 428 -9.92 11.98 14.00
N THR A 429 -9.96 10.82 13.33
CA THR A 429 -11.20 10.21 12.82
C THR A 429 -12.18 9.91 13.96
N LYS A 430 -11.69 9.52 15.14
CA LYS A 430 -12.52 9.25 16.32
C LYS A 430 -13.05 10.52 17.00
N ILE A 431 -12.20 11.53 17.16
CA ILE A 431 -12.55 12.73 17.94
C ILE A 431 -13.33 13.74 17.09
N ARG A 432 -12.97 13.89 15.82
CA ARG A 432 -13.46 14.97 14.95
C ARG A 432 -14.07 14.49 13.63
N GLY A 433 -14.01 13.20 13.31
CA GLY A 433 -14.62 12.66 12.09
C GLY A 433 -13.92 13.07 10.79
N HIS A 434 -12.65 13.50 10.86
CA HIS A 434 -11.84 13.84 9.70
C HIS A 434 -10.94 12.68 9.28
N THR A 435 -10.78 12.49 7.98
CA THR A 435 -9.98 11.40 7.39
C THR A 435 -8.68 11.91 6.76
N MET A 436 -8.42 13.23 6.86
CA MET A 436 -7.21 13.88 6.36
C MET A 436 -6.91 15.14 7.16
N PHE A 437 -5.64 15.54 7.21
CA PHE A 437 -5.20 16.81 7.77
C PHE A 437 -4.97 17.82 6.64
N ALA A 438 -5.97 18.63 6.28
CA ALA A 438 -5.81 19.64 5.22
C ALA A 438 -4.70 20.66 5.57
N GLN A 439 -3.61 20.66 4.81
CA GLN A 439 -2.37 21.38 5.13
C GLN A 439 -1.74 22.06 3.91
N THR A 440 -2.44 23.04 3.35
CA THR A 440 -1.98 23.79 2.17
C THR A 440 -0.61 24.45 2.37
N PHE A 441 -0.29 24.90 3.60
CA PHE A 441 1.01 25.48 3.92
C PHE A 441 2.16 24.47 3.79
N LEU A 442 1.99 23.24 4.29
CA LEU A 442 3.03 22.21 4.23
C LEU A 442 3.26 21.72 2.81
N THR A 443 2.24 21.72 1.94
CA THR A 443 2.41 21.47 0.50
C THR A 443 3.39 22.44 -0.15
N VAL A 444 3.30 23.74 0.18
CA VAL A 444 4.21 24.78 -0.33
C VAL A 444 5.63 24.53 0.17
N ILE A 445 5.80 24.26 1.48
CA ILE A 445 7.11 23.97 2.06
C ILE A 445 7.73 22.72 1.46
N ALA A 446 6.99 21.61 1.39
CA ALA A 446 7.50 20.34 0.87
C ALA A 446 7.96 20.49 -0.59
N THR A 447 7.17 21.19 -1.41
CA THR A 447 7.52 21.52 -2.79
C THR A 447 8.81 22.33 -2.87
N GLY A 448 8.91 23.42 -2.09
CA GLY A 448 10.07 24.30 -2.08
C GLY A 448 11.35 23.61 -1.58
N VAL A 449 11.27 22.89 -0.45
CA VAL A 449 12.41 22.18 0.15
C VAL A 449 12.90 21.06 -0.77
N ALA A 450 12.00 20.30 -1.39
CA ALA A 450 12.39 19.23 -2.32
C ALA A 450 13.10 19.79 -3.57
N SER A 451 12.59 20.90 -4.12
CA SER A 451 13.23 21.60 -5.25
C SER A 451 14.60 22.19 -4.87
N LEU A 452 14.72 22.83 -3.70
CA LEU A 452 16.02 23.33 -3.19
C LEU A 452 17.03 22.20 -2.98
N ALA A 453 16.59 21.08 -2.40
CA ALA A 453 17.46 19.91 -2.22
C ALA A 453 17.94 19.36 -3.56
N PHE A 454 17.04 19.25 -4.55
CA PHE A 454 17.39 18.82 -5.90
C PHE A 454 18.40 19.78 -6.56
N ILE A 455 18.20 21.10 -6.46
CA ILE A 455 19.16 22.11 -6.95
C ILE A 455 20.53 21.92 -6.27
N ALA A 456 20.55 21.76 -4.94
CA ALA A 456 21.78 21.60 -4.18
C ALA A 456 22.55 20.32 -4.60
N PHE A 457 21.85 19.21 -4.87
CA PHE A 457 22.46 18.00 -5.45
C PHE A 457 22.99 18.24 -6.86
N MET A 458 22.20 18.86 -7.75
CA MET A 458 22.62 19.14 -9.13
C MET A 458 23.84 20.06 -9.22
N LEU A 459 24.00 20.97 -8.25
CA LEU A 459 25.17 21.85 -8.13
C LEU A 459 26.36 21.23 -7.39
N GLY A 460 26.22 20.01 -6.85
CA GLY A 460 27.28 19.32 -6.09
C GLY A 460 27.56 19.93 -4.71
N SER A 461 26.56 20.57 -4.09
CA SER A 461 26.70 21.24 -2.78
C SER A 461 26.95 20.26 -1.63
N PHE A 462 26.62 18.98 -1.82
CA PHE A 462 26.80 17.91 -0.84
C PHE A 462 28.09 17.11 -1.04
N GLY A 463 29.03 17.64 -1.83
CA GLY A 463 30.29 16.97 -2.19
C GLY A 463 30.23 16.27 -3.53
N ARG A 464 31.35 15.64 -3.93
CA ARG A 464 31.48 14.92 -5.20
C ARG A 464 31.89 13.47 -4.93
N GLY A 465 31.33 12.54 -5.71
CA GLY A 465 31.75 11.15 -5.74
C GLY A 465 33.08 10.94 -6.48
N PRO A 466 33.57 9.69 -6.51
CA PRO A 466 34.75 9.26 -7.26
C PRO A 466 34.78 9.78 -8.70
N PRO A 467 35.94 10.26 -9.21
CA PRO A 467 36.08 10.73 -10.58
C PRO A 467 35.66 9.71 -11.65
N ALA A 468 35.75 8.42 -11.35
CA ALA A 468 35.35 7.33 -12.24
C ALA A 468 33.85 7.34 -12.60
N MET A 469 33.02 8.06 -11.83
CA MET A 469 31.60 8.19 -12.09
C MET A 469 31.24 9.50 -12.81
N TRP A 470 32.20 10.23 -13.37
CA TRP A 470 31.90 11.47 -14.09
C TRP A 470 30.99 11.21 -15.31
N PRO A 471 29.94 12.01 -15.54
CA PRO A 471 29.54 13.24 -14.82
C PRO A 471 28.66 13.00 -13.58
N ALA A 472 28.16 11.78 -13.38
CA ALA A 472 27.28 11.41 -12.26
C ALA A 472 27.91 11.67 -10.87
N ASN A 473 29.24 11.70 -10.77
CA ASN A 473 29.97 11.99 -9.55
C ASN A 473 29.68 13.40 -8.97
N VAL A 474 29.23 14.36 -9.77
CA VAL A 474 28.82 15.68 -9.27
C VAL A 474 27.46 15.61 -8.58
N TRP A 475 26.57 14.74 -9.04
CA TRP A 475 25.17 14.68 -8.59
C TRP A 475 24.96 13.68 -7.46
N PHE A 476 25.80 12.64 -7.38
CA PHE A 476 25.73 11.60 -6.37
C PHE A 476 26.97 11.65 -5.45
N PRO A 477 26.85 12.28 -4.27
CA PRO A 477 27.93 12.32 -3.29
C PRO A 477 28.00 10.98 -2.54
N VAL A 478 28.40 9.90 -3.20
CA VAL A 478 28.41 8.54 -2.60
C VAL A 478 29.41 8.35 -1.45
N HIS A 479 30.19 9.39 -1.11
CA HIS A 479 31.03 9.47 0.09
C HIS A 479 30.44 10.47 1.11
N LEU A 480 29.12 10.50 1.28
CA LEU A 480 28.47 11.44 2.19
C LEU A 480 28.82 11.13 3.65
N PHE A 481 28.95 9.84 3.98
CA PHE A 481 29.28 9.36 5.32
C PHE A 481 30.69 8.77 5.32
N PRO A 482 31.68 9.42 5.98
CA PRO A 482 33.08 8.99 5.95
C PRO A 482 33.31 7.59 6.53
N ASP A 483 32.51 7.19 7.52
CA ASP A 483 32.68 5.94 8.27
C ASP A 483 31.94 4.74 7.66
N ILE A 484 31.22 4.95 6.55
CA ILE A 484 30.44 3.90 5.87
C ILE A 484 31.12 3.54 4.54
N PRO A 485 31.36 2.26 4.24
CA PRO A 485 31.88 1.86 2.94
C PRO A 485 31.00 2.36 1.79
N VAL A 486 31.61 2.84 0.71
CA VAL A 486 30.91 3.41 -0.46
C VAL A 486 29.88 2.44 -1.02
N GLU A 487 30.25 1.17 -1.12
CA GLU A 487 29.41 0.08 -1.61
C GLU A 487 28.09 -0.02 -0.83
N VAL A 488 28.14 0.25 0.48
CA VAL A 488 26.97 0.15 1.36
C VAL A 488 26.07 1.40 1.26
N GLN A 489 26.65 2.60 1.22
CA GLN A 489 25.86 3.85 1.18
C GLN A 489 25.38 4.24 -0.23
N ALA A 490 26.05 3.79 -1.29
CA ALA A 490 25.78 4.20 -2.67
C ALA A 490 24.33 3.98 -3.12
N PRO A 491 23.70 2.79 -2.97
CA PRO A 491 22.31 2.58 -3.40
C PRO A 491 21.33 3.52 -2.70
N THR A 492 21.57 3.82 -1.42
CA THR A 492 20.72 4.70 -0.62
C THR A 492 20.87 6.15 -1.06
N ILE A 493 22.11 6.62 -1.26
CA ILE A 493 22.39 8.00 -1.69
C ILE A 493 21.84 8.27 -3.08
N MET A 494 22.01 7.33 -4.02
CA MET A 494 21.42 7.46 -5.36
C MET A 494 19.91 7.59 -5.30
N THR A 495 19.27 6.77 -4.47
CA THR A 495 17.83 6.84 -4.24
C THR A 495 17.40 8.17 -3.64
N ILE A 496 18.16 8.74 -2.69
CA ILE A 496 17.84 10.06 -2.09
C ILE A 496 17.73 11.13 -3.17
N VAL A 497 18.66 11.17 -4.13
CA VAL A 497 18.64 12.16 -5.21
C VAL A 497 17.39 11.97 -6.10
N VAL A 498 17.10 10.74 -6.54
CA VAL A 498 15.87 10.43 -7.30
C VAL A 498 14.62 10.85 -6.51
N MET A 499 14.63 10.56 -5.22
CA MET A 499 13.52 10.81 -4.31
C MET A 499 13.22 12.31 -4.15
N THR A 500 14.21 13.20 -4.18
CA THR A 500 13.96 14.65 -4.15
C THR A 500 13.07 15.11 -5.31
N LEU A 501 13.30 14.58 -6.51
CA LEU A 501 12.51 14.91 -7.69
C LEU A 501 11.12 14.26 -7.65
N ILE A 502 11.02 13.04 -7.12
CA ILE A 502 9.75 12.36 -6.84
C ILE A 502 8.89 13.18 -5.86
N ILE A 503 9.45 13.61 -4.72
CA ILE A 503 8.73 14.40 -3.71
C ILE A 503 8.31 15.74 -4.28
N ARG A 504 9.17 16.39 -5.07
CA ARG A 504 8.82 17.61 -5.80
C ARG A 504 7.58 17.38 -6.65
N ASN A 505 7.56 16.32 -7.47
CA ASN A 505 6.42 16.00 -8.31
C ASN A 505 5.15 15.76 -7.52
N VAL A 506 5.22 14.93 -6.49
CA VAL A 506 4.08 14.57 -5.64
C VAL A 506 3.51 15.79 -4.92
N SER A 507 4.38 16.65 -4.39
CA SER A 507 3.97 17.84 -3.62
C SER A 507 3.36 18.92 -4.52
N VAL A 508 3.91 19.12 -5.73
CA VAL A 508 3.40 20.11 -6.69
C VAL A 508 1.96 19.82 -7.12
N VAL A 509 1.52 18.55 -7.12
CA VAL A 509 0.12 18.18 -7.41
C VAL A 509 -0.86 18.88 -6.46
N GLY A 510 -0.49 19.14 -5.21
CA GLY A 510 -1.35 19.82 -4.24
C GLY A 510 -1.73 21.27 -4.60
N TYR A 511 -0.97 21.92 -5.50
CA TYR A 511 -1.37 23.24 -6.04
C TYR A 511 -2.60 23.16 -6.96
N SER A 512 -2.90 21.98 -7.50
CA SER A 512 -4.07 21.75 -8.35
C SER A 512 -5.36 21.53 -7.54
N THR A 513 -5.29 21.43 -6.21
CA THR A 513 -6.48 21.20 -5.38
C THR A 513 -7.45 22.38 -5.49
N GLY A 514 -8.73 22.07 -5.71
CA GLY A 514 -9.81 23.03 -5.96
C GLY A 514 -10.00 23.46 -7.42
N ALA A 515 -9.12 23.03 -8.33
CA ALA A 515 -9.29 23.16 -9.77
C ALA A 515 -8.55 21.99 -10.46
N PRO A 516 -9.16 20.79 -10.48
CA PRO A 516 -8.48 19.57 -10.91
C PRO A 516 -7.90 19.75 -12.32
N SER A 517 -6.58 19.58 -12.43
CA SER A 517 -5.86 19.59 -13.70
C SER A 517 -5.51 18.17 -14.10
N GLU A 518 -5.84 17.77 -15.33
CA GLU A 518 -5.43 16.47 -15.87
C GLU A 518 -3.91 16.29 -15.83
N THR A 519 -3.17 17.37 -16.10
CA THR A 519 -1.70 17.43 -16.00
C THR A 519 -1.20 17.01 -14.62
N ALA A 520 -1.85 17.48 -13.54
CA ALA A 520 -1.44 17.15 -12.17
C ALA A 520 -1.63 15.66 -11.85
N LYS A 521 -2.71 15.05 -12.35
CA LYS A 521 -2.95 13.60 -12.22
C LYS A 521 -1.91 12.79 -12.99
N ILE A 522 -1.56 13.23 -14.20
CA ILE A 522 -0.53 12.60 -15.03
C ILE A 522 0.84 12.64 -14.35
N ILE A 523 1.22 13.78 -13.74
CA ILE A 523 2.48 13.91 -12.97
C ILE A 523 2.52 12.88 -11.84
N GLY A 524 1.46 12.81 -11.02
CA GLY A 524 1.40 11.86 -9.91
C GLY A 524 1.56 10.40 -10.35
N ASN A 525 0.85 10.00 -11.41
CA ASN A 525 0.87 8.63 -11.92
C ASN A 525 2.19 8.25 -12.61
N ILE A 526 2.76 9.16 -13.42
CA ILE A 526 4.05 8.93 -14.07
C ILE A 526 5.15 8.77 -13.02
N THR A 527 5.08 9.51 -11.91
CA THR A 527 6.06 9.39 -10.82
C THR A 527 6.09 7.98 -10.20
N LEU A 528 4.98 7.22 -10.25
CA LEU A 528 4.97 5.80 -9.85
C LEU A 528 5.80 4.92 -10.79
N VAL A 529 5.63 5.09 -12.11
CA VAL A 529 6.40 4.31 -13.11
C VAL A 529 7.89 4.53 -12.90
N PHE A 530 8.28 5.75 -12.53
CA PHE A 530 9.66 6.08 -12.18
C PHE A 530 10.11 5.54 -10.83
N ALA A 531 9.22 5.49 -9.84
CA ALA A 531 9.52 4.84 -8.56
C ALA A 531 9.83 3.34 -8.76
N PHE A 532 9.19 2.66 -9.72
CA PHE A 532 9.57 1.29 -10.10
C PHE A 532 10.95 1.19 -10.72
N MET A 533 11.46 2.24 -11.36
CA MET A 533 12.81 2.20 -11.93
C MET A 533 13.90 2.21 -10.86
N VAL A 534 13.58 2.53 -9.59
CA VAL A 534 14.50 2.40 -8.46
C VAL A 534 14.91 0.92 -8.25
N THR A 535 14.04 -0.03 -8.59
CA THR A 535 14.36 -1.46 -8.48
C THR A 535 15.34 -1.92 -9.56
N MET A 536 15.53 -1.15 -10.64
CA MET A 536 16.47 -1.47 -11.72
C MET A 536 17.94 -1.33 -11.30
N PHE A 537 18.23 -0.73 -10.14
CA PHE A 537 19.58 -0.69 -9.58
C PHE A 537 20.11 -2.09 -9.20
N ALA A 538 19.20 -3.06 -9.01
CA ALA A 538 19.49 -4.46 -8.67
C ALA A 538 20.43 -5.19 -9.65
N GLY A 539 20.34 -4.87 -10.94
CA GLY A 539 21.03 -5.60 -12.01
C GLY A 539 22.39 -5.04 -12.41
N ALA A 540 22.82 -3.94 -11.78
CA ALA A 540 24.04 -3.26 -12.16
C ALA A 540 25.26 -3.87 -11.46
N LYS A 541 26.26 -4.24 -12.27
CA LYS A 541 27.45 -5.01 -11.90
C LYS A 541 28.37 -4.30 -10.90
N ASP A 542 28.42 -2.97 -10.92
CA ASP A 542 29.27 -2.14 -10.06
C ASP A 542 28.62 -0.78 -9.76
N ILE A 543 29.22 -0.04 -8.82
CA ILE A 543 28.72 1.28 -8.37
C ILE A 543 28.67 2.29 -9.51
N THR A 544 29.61 2.22 -10.46
CA THR A 544 29.67 3.13 -11.61
C THR A 544 28.45 2.91 -12.51
N HIS A 545 28.12 1.66 -12.80
CA HIS A 545 26.92 1.32 -13.57
C HIS A 545 25.65 1.77 -12.82
N GLN A 546 25.54 1.50 -11.52
CA GLN A 546 24.40 1.97 -10.70
C GLN A 546 24.24 3.49 -10.76
N ALA A 547 25.34 4.25 -10.65
CA ALA A 547 25.34 5.71 -10.69
C ALA A 547 24.89 6.25 -12.05
N LEU A 548 25.35 5.64 -13.14
CA LEU A 548 24.95 6.01 -14.49
C LEU A 548 23.48 5.69 -14.75
N THR A 549 23.00 4.51 -14.32
CA THR A 549 21.58 4.15 -14.39
C THR A 549 20.72 5.14 -13.59
N ALA A 550 21.14 5.47 -12.36
CA ALA A 550 20.46 6.46 -11.53
C ALA A 550 20.43 7.85 -12.19
N ALA A 551 21.55 8.31 -12.76
CA ALA A 551 21.61 9.55 -13.52
C ALA A 551 20.61 9.56 -14.69
N SER A 552 20.58 8.48 -15.49
CA SER A 552 19.66 8.35 -16.61
C SER A 552 18.19 8.38 -16.16
N VAL A 553 17.86 7.69 -15.05
CA VAL A 553 16.52 7.72 -14.46
C VAL A 553 16.16 9.14 -13.98
N VAL A 554 17.06 9.83 -13.30
CA VAL A 554 16.85 11.22 -12.85
C VAL A 554 16.58 12.15 -14.03
N PHE A 555 17.37 12.07 -15.11
CA PHE A 555 17.16 12.91 -16.29
C PHE A 555 15.87 12.59 -17.03
N MET A 556 15.53 11.31 -17.16
CA MET A 556 14.28 10.91 -17.79
C MET A 556 13.08 11.40 -16.97
N LEU A 557 13.13 11.20 -15.64
CA LEU A 557 12.12 11.71 -14.72
C LEU A 557 12.02 13.23 -14.84
N TYR A 558 13.14 13.95 -14.84
CA TYR A 558 13.15 15.41 -14.96
C TYR A 558 12.54 15.87 -16.29
N THR A 559 12.89 15.23 -17.40
CA THR A 559 12.43 15.62 -18.75
C THR A 559 10.91 15.50 -18.89
N ILE A 560 10.34 14.38 -18.42
CA ILE A 560 8.88 14.20 -18.45
C ILE A 560 8.20 15.16 -17.46
N SER A 561 8.78 15.30 -16.27
CA SER A 561 8.24 16.18 -15.23
C SER A 561 8.33 17.66 -15.62
N PHE A 562 9.32 18.05 -16.42
CA PHE A 562 9.55 19.41 -16.90
C PHE A 562 8.35 19.92 -17.69
N VAL A 563 7.92 19.18 -18.73
CA VAL A 563 6.78 19.61 -19.58
C VAL A 563 5.51 19.72 -18.75
N LEU A 564 5.27 18.74 -17.88
CA LEU A 564 4.06 18.68 -17.08
C LEU A 564 4.03 19.76 -15.99
N VAL A 565 5.15 20.06 -15.35
CA VAL A 565 5.25 21.14 -14.37
C VAL A 565 5.03 22.50 -15.03
N LEU A 566 5.60 22.74 -16.21
CA LEU A 566 5.37 24.02 -16.90
C LEU A 566 3.91 24.17 -17.35
N SER A 567 3.27 23.09 -17.79
CA SER A 567 1.83 23.06 -18.06
C SER A 567 1.00 23.35 -16.80
N LEU A 568 1.38 22.78 -15.66
CA LEU A 568 0.74 23.08 -14.37
C LEU A 568 0.93 24.55 -13.98
N ASN A 569 2.12 25.11 -14.19
CA ASN A 569 2.41 26.52 -13.92
C ASN A 569 1.57 27.46 -14.80
N LEU A 570 1.35 27.14 -16.07
CA LEU A 570 0.46 27.93 -16.96
C LEU A 570 -0.99 27.96 -16.44
N ASN A 571 -1.48 26.81 -15.96
CA ASN A 571 -2.81 26.70 -15.34
C ASN A 571 -2.88 27.47 -14.02
N LEU A 572 -1.83 27.35 -13.19
CA LEU A 572 -1.70 28.05 -11.91
C LEU A 572 -1.71 29.57 -12.10
N GLY A 573 -0.92 30.07 -13.05
CA GLY A 573 -0.90 31.49 -13.40
C GLY A 573 -2.28 31.98 -13.86
N SER A 574 -2.97 31.20 -14.70
CA SER A 574 -4.35 31.53 -15.13
C SER A 574 -5.34 31.60 -13.97
N ARG A 575 -5.19 30.74 -12.96
CA ARG A 575 -6.01 30.77 -11.73
C ARG A 575 -5.75 32.03 -10.90
N ILE A 576 -4.50 32.42 -10.76
CA ILE A 576 -4.09 33.63 -10.02
C ILE A 576 -4.59 34.89 -10.73
N LEU A 577 -4.54 34.92 -12.07
CA LEU A 577 -5.14 36.00 -12.86
C LEU A 577 -6.65 36.13 -12.59
N LYS A 578 -7.37 35.00 -12.51
CA LYS A 578 -8.82 35.01 -12.18
C LYS A 578 -9.12 35.52 -10.77
N GLN A 579 -8.15 35.46 -9.85
CA GLN A 579 -8.28 36.04 -8.51
C GLN A 579 -7.90 37.53 -8.45
N GLY A 580 -7.57 38.16 -9.59
CA GLY A 580 -7.25 39.59 -9.68
C GLY A 580 -5.78 39.93 -9.45
N HIS A 581 -4.89 38.92 -9.36
CA HIS A 581 -3.46 39.12 -9.17
C HIS A 581 -2.72 39.09 -10.52
N GLU A 582 -2.80 40.19 -11.26
CA GLU A 582 -2.31 40.28 -12.64
C GLU A 582 -0.79 40.11 -12.80
N LEU A 583 0.00 40.73 -11.90
CA LEU A 583 1.46 40.70 -11.98
C LEU A 583 2.01 39.29 -11.75
N GLU A 584 1.60 38.63 -10.68
CA GLU A 584 2.04 37.28 -10.34
C GLU A 584 1.53 36.25 -11.35
N GLY A 585 0.26 36.36 -11.76
CA GLY A 585 -0.31 35.46 -12.76
C GLY A 585 0.41 35.55 -14.11
N ASN A 586 0.78 36.76 -14.54
CA ASN A 586 1.57 36.96 -15.76
C ASN A 586 3.01 36.50 -15.60
N LEU A 587 3.66 36.76 -14.46
CA LEU A 587 5.02 36.29 -14.18
C LEU A 587 5.12 34.77 -14.29
N ILE A 588 4.19 34.03 -13.68
CA ILE A 588 4.18 32.57 -13.71
C ILE A 588 4.02 32.06 -15.16
N ARG A 589 3.12 32.67 -15.94
CA ARG A 589 2.89 32.27 -17.33
C ARG A 589 4.09 32.57 -18.24
N VAL A 590 4.70 33.75 -18.09
CA VAL A 590 5.89 34.14 -18.87
C VAL A 590 7.08 33.25 -18.52
N ALA A 591 7.32 33.00 -17.22
CA ALA A 591 8.38 32.09 -16.79
C ALA A 591 8.19 30.67 -17.35
N ALA A 592 6.95 30.16 -17.34
CA ALA A 592 6.65 28.86 -17.90
C ALA A 592 6.83 28.81 -19.43
N ALA A 593 6.39 29.83 -20.16
CA ALA A 593 6.54 29.92 -21.60
C ALA A 593 8.03 30.06 -22.01
N ALA A 594 8.78 30.92 -21.33
CA ALA A 594 10.22 31.06 -21.54
C ALA A 594 10.94 29.73 -21.28
N GLY A 595 10.56 29.02 -20.20
CA GLY A 595 11.13 27.72 -19.89
C GLY A 595 10.89 26.66 -20.96
N LEU A 596 9.69 26.62 -21.57
CA LEU A 596 9.41 25.75 -22.71
C LEU A 596 10.29 26.09 -23.93
N VAL A 597 10.47 27.37 -24.24
CA VAL A 597 11.31 27.82 -25.36
C VAL A 597 12.77 27.44 -25.12
N PHE A 598 13.33 27.74 -23.94
CA PHE A 598 14.70 27.35 -23.61
C PHE A 598 14.90 25.83 -23.61
N GLY A 599 13.91 25.08 -23.12
CA GLY A 599 13.92 23.61 -23.20
C GLY A 599 13.97 23.10 -24.63
N ALA A 600 13.16 23.67 -25.54
CA ALA A 600 13.18 23.32 -26.95
C ALA A 600 14.53 23.66 -27.61
N LEU A 601 15.14 24.82 -27.28
CA LEU A 601 16.45 25.19 -27.80
C LEU A 601 17.56 24.24 -27.34
N VAL A 602 17.58 23.87 -26.05
CA VAL A 602 18.56 22.89 -25.52
C VAL A 602 18.35 21.51 -26.14
N ALA A 603 17.11 21.09 -26.35
CA ALA A 603 16.80 19.83 -27.04
C ALA A 603 17.30 19.84 -28.49
N LEU A 604 17.06 20.91 -29.24
CA LEU A 604 17.57 21.06 -30.61
C LEU A 604 19.09 21.08 -30.65
N TYR A 605 19.74 21.78 -29.71
CA TYR A 605 21.19 21.79 -29.58
C TYR A 605 21.75 20.39 -29.27
N THR A 606 21.11 19.66 -28.35
CA THR A 606 21.47 18.28 -28.03
C THR A 606 21.36 17.37 -29.26
N LEU A 607 20.23 17.44 -29.98
CA LEU A 607 20.02 16.68 -31.21
C LEU A 607 21.05 17.02 -32.28
N TYR A 608 21.40 18.31 -32.43
CA TYR A 608 22.43 18.75 -33.37
C TYR A 608 23.79 18.16 -33.04
N ILE A 609 24.24 18.26 -31.79
CA ILE A 609 25.54 17.73 -31.34
C ILE A 609 25.61 16.20 -31.46
N PHE A 610 24.54 15.49 -31.08
CA PHE A 610 24.47 14.03 -31.15
C PHE A 610 24.05 13.48 -32.52
N SER A 611 23.81 14.33 -33.53
CA SER A 611 23.59 13.88 -34.91
C SER A 611 24.88 13.39 -35.60
N GLY A 612 26.05 13.68 -35.01
CA GLY A 612 27.36 13.19 -35.45
C GLY A 612 28.09 12.40 -34.35
N PHE A 613 29.42 12.34 -34.43
CA PHE A 613 30.28 11.81 -33.36
C PHE A 613 30.81 12.98 -32.51
N PRO A 614 30.14 13.32 -31.39
CA PRO A 614 30.50 14.50 -30.62
C PRO A 614 31.85 14.30 -29.92
N SER A 615 32.67 15.34 -29.95
CA SER A 615 33.90 15.42 -29.16
C SER A 615 33.58 15.51 -27.66
N PRO A 616 34.52 15.14 -26.77
CA PRO A 616 34.32 15.25 -25.33
C PRO A 616 33.95 16.68 -24.86
N ILE A 617 34.47 17.71 -25.54
CA ILE A 617 34.16 19.12 -25.25
C ILE A 617 32.70 19.44 -25.60
N GLU A 618 32.20 18.94 -26.72
CA GLU A 618 30.80 19.12 -27.13
C GLU A 618 29.84 18.39 -26.19
N ILE A 619 30.19 17.17 -25.76
CA ILE A 619 29.42 16.41 -24.76
C ILE A 619 29.36 17.19 -23.43
N ALA A 620 30.50 17.72 -22.96
CA ALA A 620 30.57 18.52 -21.75
C ALA A 620 29.75 19.83 -21.87
N GLY A 621 29.74 20.46 -23.05
CA GLY A 621 28.92 21.62 -23.35
C GLY A 621 27.42 21.33 -23.27
N VAL A 622 26.97 20.21 -23.84
CA VAL A 622 25.58 19.75 -23.75
C VAL A 622 25.17 19.51 -22.30
N ILE A 623 25.99 18.79 -21.53
CA ILE A 623 25.73 18.53 -20.10
C ILE A 623 25.62 19.85 -19.32
N THR A 624 26.54 20.78 -19.55
CA THR A 624 26.56 22.08 -18.85
C THR A 624 25.30 22.90 -19.15
N LEU A 625 24.90 22.99 -20.41
CA LEU A 625 23.67 23.69 -20.82
C LEU A 625 22.43 23.03 -20.23
N LEU A 626 22.38 21.71 -20.21
CA LEU A 626 21.29 20.95 -19.62
C LEU A 626 21.18 21.18 -18.11
N ILE A 627 22.29 21.13 -17.36
CA ILE A 627 22.30 21.44 -15.92
C ILE A 627 21.89 22.90 -15.68
N THR A 628 22.40 23.85 -16.46
CA THR A 628 22.07 25.27 -16.32
C THR A 628 20.57 25.51 -16.54
N LEU A 629 20.00 24.86 -17.56
CA LEU A 629 18.56 24.88 -17.82
C LEU A 629 17.79 24.27 -16.65
N VAL A 630 18.15 23.07 -16.19
CA VAL A 630 17.50 22.36 -15.09
C VAL A 630 17.48 23.23 -13.83
N VAL A 631 18.64 23.70 -13.40
CA VAL A 631 18.79 24.50 -12.17
C VAL A 631 18.09 25.85 -12.30
N GLY A 632 18.27 26.55 -13.42
CA GLY A 632 17.63 27.86 -13.65
C GLY A 632 16.10 27.78 -13.64
N LEU A 633 15.53 26.72 -14.24
CA LEU A 633 14.10 26.49 -14.24
C LEU A 633 13.54 26.09 -12.89
N GLU A 634 14.26 25.28 -12.12
CA GLU A 634 13.85 24.92 -10.76
C GLU A 634 13.85 26.15 -9.86
N ILE A 635 14.85 27.04 -9.97
CA ILE A 635 14.88 28.32 -9.24
C ILE A 635 13.67 29.19 -9.62
N LEU A 636 13.38 29.34 -10.91
CA LEU A 636 12.20 30.08 -11.38
C LEU A 636 10.91 29.43 -10.89
N SER A 637 10.79 28.11 -10.97
CA SER A 637 9.62 27.35 -10.52
C SER A 637 9.40 27.54 -9.03
N LEU A 638 10.44 27.47 -8.22
CA LEU A 638 10.40 27.72 -6.79
C LEU A 638 9.87 29.12 -6.47
N ILE A 639 10.38 30.16 -7.14
CA ILE A 639 9.90 31.54 -6.96
C ILE A 639 8.42 31.63 -7.35
N THR A 640 8.02 31.01 -8.46
CA THR A 640 6.63 31.03 -8.93
C THR A 640 5.68 30.28 -7.99
N TRP A 641 6.08 29.14 -7.43
CA TRP A 641 5.28 28.37 -6.49
C TRP A 641 5.14 29.05 -5.13
N LEU A 642 6.20 29.71 -4.65
CA LEU A 642 6.13 30.54 -3.45
C LEU A 642 5.16 31.71 -3.67
N SER A 643 5.30 32.44 -4.78
CA SER A 643 4.39 33.55 -5.14
C SER A 643 2.94 33.07 -5.25
N ALA A 644 2.71 31.97 -5.95
CA ALA A 644 1.39 31.34 -6.05
C ALA A 644 0.83 30.92 -4.68
N GLY A 645 1.67 30.34 -3.81
CA GLY A 645 1.30 29.93 -2.47
C GLY A 645 0.86 31.10 -1.59
N ILE A 646 1.48 32.28 -1.74
CA ILE A 646 1.05 33.52 -1.06
C ILE A 646 -0.31 33.95 -1.60
N ARG A 647 -0.44 34.07 -2.94
CA ARG A 647 -1.63 34.64 -3.60
C ARG A 647 -2.87 33.76 -3.49
N LEU A 648 -2.70 32.44 -3.49
CA LEU A 648 -3.77 31.48 -3.26
C LEU A 648 -4.14 31.35 -1.76
N GLY A 649 -3.47 32.09 -0.87
CA GLY A 649 -3.66 32.00 0.57
C GLY A 649 -3.26 30.64 1.16
N MET A 650 -2.47 29.85 0.43
CA MET A 650 -1.99 28.55 0.91
C MET A 650 -0.97 28.70 2.04
N LEU A 651 -0.15 29.76 1.99
CA LEU A 651 0.83 30.07 3.04
C LEU A 651 0.23 30.72 4.30
N THR A 652 -0.96 31.31 4.19
CA THR A 652 -1.71 31.88 5.32
C THR A 652 -2.80 30.92 5.83
N GLY A 653 -3.17 29.92 5.03
CA GLY A 653 -3.91 28.73 5.44
C GLY A 653 -2.99 27.79 6.21
N GLY A 654 -2.78 28.04 7.50
CA GLY A 654 -2.13 27.09 8.43
C GLY A 654 -2.92 25.78 8.56
N PHE A 655 -2.86 25.12 9.71
CA PHE A 655 -3.78 24.03 10.05
C PHE A 655 -5.21 24.58 10.14
N LYS A 656 -5.88 24.76 9.00
CA LYS A 656 -7.30 25.06 8.97
C LYS A 656 -8.05 23.76 9.15
N PHE A 657 -8.30 23.42 10.42
CA PHE A 657 -9.32 22.44 10.77
C PHE A 657 -10.66 23.02 10.30
N LYS A 658 -11.18 22.49 9.18
CA LYS A 658 -12.50 22.84 8.70
C LYS A 658 -13.51 22.15 9.60
N ARG A 659 -14.11 22.93 10.49
CA ARG A 659 -15.24 22.49 11.31
C ARG A 659 -16.45 22.18 10.45
#